data_AF-A0A8J7YYJ2-F1
#
_entry.id   AF-A0A8J7YYJ2-F1
#
_cell.length_a   1.000
_cell.length_b   1.000
_cell.length_c   1.000
_cell.angle_alpha   90.00
_cell.angle_beta   90.00
_cell.angle_gamma   90.00
#
_symmetry.space_group_name_H-M   'P 1'
#
loop_
_entity.id
_entity.type
_entity.pdbx_description
1 polymer ?
#
loop_
_entity_poly.entity_id
_entity_poly.type
_entity_poly.pdbx_seq_one_letter_code
_entity_poly.pdbx_strand_id
1 'polypeptide(L)'
;MDKKITLGLMGNPNCGKTSTFNALTGARQHVGNWPGKTVEKKEGSFKHKNYDIEVVDLPGTYSLTAYSLEELIARNYVVDEKPDVVVDIIDSTNLERNLYLAVQLIETGANVILAFNMADLTKNYGLKINVKQISDYLHVPIIEITARDGTGIEELKGAIINLYEKGEEKEAKAKIITYGKEIEEHLEKFTEIINNNIKLPEKYNSRWIALKLIENDKEVIKLIENLDTNHVVLKEAERIRKHLTDIFGEDIDTVIADARYGFIHGIIVENVEKKEKKESFVDQAKKTLSKPVYGATLAAGTIIGLMFLFAGGGIMESLSEFLETAGAPEWLMLILVDTIVVGIGAITIYIPFVVLIFLIYALLESSRMIKGADTLSDHLDRITTNRALGIPIFLLLMFITFNLTFEIGAPLSDVTDWFIVDVIGGAVEGILTSANAPDWLLSLALDGIVAGVGSVLVFVPFIFMIFLIIAILEDTGYLARAAFVMDKVMHKIGLHGKSFIPMLLGFGCNVPAIMATRVLENERDRILTILINPFMSCGARLPVYILFTAAFFTGTTMVFGFSLNTETIVIYSLYLLGISVAIIMGLIFKNTLFKGLSSPFVMELPPYRMPTLTGVAIHTWERGWVFIKKAGTVIFAIVVLIWFLAALPAGVEYGSEDSYIGGIGKTISFVFTPIGAGDWQSSVSLFFGFLAKEVVVGSMGVLYGINGETGLTEALQSTFTPLSAYAFLVFVLLYAPCMVAVATIKREIGWKWAIFAVFYTTAVAYIVALIVYQGGLLIGLG
;
A
#
# COMPACT_ATOMS: atom_id res chain seq x y z
N MET A 1 -29.52 -43.90 27.56
CA MET A 1 -29.09 -43.17 26.36
C MET A 1 -28.38 -41.93 26.85
N ASP A 2 -27.15 -41.70 26.42
CA ASP A 2 -26.42 -40.47 26.74
C ASP A 2 -27.18 -39.29 26.10
N LYS A 3 -27.37 -38.18 26.82
CA LYS A 3 -27.99 -36.97 26.25
C LYS A 3 -26.99 -36.34 25.27
N LYS A 4 -27.47 -35.93 24.09
CA LYS A 4 -26.64 -35.27 23.07
C LYS A 4 -26.67 -33.76 23.27
N ILE A 5 -25.50 -33.12 23.17
CA ILE A 5 -25.33 -31.66 23.22
C ILE A 5 -24.56 -31.23 21.97
N THR A 6 -25.03 -30.19 21.30
CA THR A 6 -24.34 -29.54 20.19
C THR A 6 -23.56 -28.32 20.70
N LEU A 7 -22.26 -28.26 20.40
CA LEU A 7 -21.34 -27.23 20.86
C LEU A 7 -20.74 -26.50 19.65
N GLY A 8 -20.95 -25.18 19.57
CA GLY A 8 -20.24 -24.32 18.63
C GLY A 8 -18.97 -23.74 19.25
N LEU A 9 -17.80 -23.99 18.67
CA LEU A 9 -16.55 -23.40 19.13
C LEU A 9 -16.21 -22.16 18.30
N MET A 10 -16.12 -21.00 18.96
CA MET A 10 -15.86 -19.69 18.37
C MET A 10 -14.59 -19.04 18.92
N GLY A 11 -14.14 -17.98 18.27
CA GLY A 11 -13.03 -17.15 18.73
C GLY A 11 -12.27 -16.51 17.58
N ASN A 12 -11.47 -15.50 17.93
CA ASN A 12 -10.60 -14.82 16.98
C ASN A 12 -9.56 -15.79 16.37
N PRO A 13 -9.06 -15.53 15.15
CA PRO A 13 -7.87 -16.22 14.65
C PRO A 13 -6.71 -16.16 15.65
N ASN A 14 -6.02 -17.29 15.83
CA ASN A 14 -4.87 -17.46 16.72
C ASN A 14 -5.14 -17.32 18.25
N CYS A 15 -6.40 -17.29 18.70
CA CYS A 15 -6.73 -17.27 20.14
C CYS A 15 -6.49 -18.60 20.88
N GLY A 16 -6.13 -19.67 20.14
CA GLY A 16 -5.99 -21.03 20.66
C GLY A 16 -7.21 -21.94 20.43
N LYS A 17 -8.20 -21.50 19.64
CA LYS A 17 -9.39 -22.28 19.24
C LYS A 17 -9.07 -23.70 18.78
N THR A 18 -8.17 -23.87 17.81
CA THR A 18 -7.77 -25.20 17.31
C THR A 18 -7.13 -26.07 18.39
N SER A 19 -6.35 -25.47 19.30
CA SER A 19 -5.74 -26.19 20.43
C SER A 19 -6.81 -26.66 21.42
N THR A 20 -7.80 -25.82 21.72
CA THR A 20 -8.93 -26.18 22.57
C THR A 20 -9.80 -27.26 21.93
N PHE A 21 -10.08 -27.16 20.62
CA PHE A 21 -10.80 -28.19 19.86
C PHE A 21 -10.13 -29.56 19.98
N ASN A 22 -8.80 -29.61 19.78
CA ASN A 22 -8.01 -30.82 19.91
C ASN A 22 -8.01 -31.36 21.35
N ALA A 23 -7.93 -30.48 22.36
CA ALA A 23 -7.96 -30.86 23.77
C ALA A 23 -9.33 -31.43 24.20
N LEU A 24 -10.43 -30.99 23.57
CA LEU A 24 -11.78 -31.49 23.83
C LEU A 24 -12.04 -32.82 23.12
N THR A 25 -11.75 -32.91 21.82
CA THR A 25 -12.18 -34.02 20.95
C THR A 25 -11.14 -35.15 20.80
N GLY A 26 -9.86 -34.86 21.09
CA GLY A 26 -8.77 -35.82 20.92
C GLY A 26 -8.66 -36.32 19.48
N ALA A 27 -8.64 -37.64 19.28
CA ALA A 27 -8.54 -38.26 17.96
C ALA A 27 -9.88 -38.38 17.20
N ARG A 28 -11.01 -38.04 17.82
CA ARG A 28 -12.36 -38.24 17.25
C ARG A 28 -12.81 -36.98 16.51
N GLN A 29 -12.16 -36.70 15.39
CA GLN A 29 -12.46 -35.55 14.53
C GLN A 29 -12.65 -35.98 13.06
N HIS A 30 -13.52 -35.26 12.37
CA HIS A 30 -13.79 -35.37 10.95
C HIS A 30 -13.63 -33.98 10.32
N VAL A 31 -13.02 -33.95 9.14
CA VAL A 31 -12.77 -32.71 8.39
C VAL A 31 -13.52 -32.80 7.06
N GLY A 32 -14.40 -31.85 6.81
CA GLY A 32 -15.15 -31.69 5.57
C GLY A 32 -15.16 -30.23 5.11
N ASN A 33 -16.12 -29.89 4.26
CA ASN A 33 -16.37 -28.51 3.82
C ASN A 33 -17.77 -28.08 4.19
N TRP A 34 -17.96 -26.79 4.45
CA TRP A 34 -19.29 -26.21 4.63
C TRP A 34 -20.15 -26.37 3.36
N PRO A 35 -21.46 -26.66 3.46
CA PRO A 35 -22.32 -26.92 2.31
C PRO A 35 -22.24 -25.82 1.23
N GLY A 36 -21.75 -26.19 0.04
CA GLY A 36 -21.64 -25.28 -1.11
C GLY A 36 -20.56 -24.19 -0.99
N LYS A 37 -19.62 -24.32 -0.03
CA LYS A 37 -18.53 -23.35 0.22
C LYS A 37 -17.16 -24.03 0.17
N THR A 38 -16.11 -23.25 -0.05
CA THR A 38 -14.71 -23.70 -0.05
C THR A 38 -14.03 -23.62 1.32
N VAL A 39 -14.81 -23.35 2.38
CA VAL A 39 -14.31 -23.20 3.75
C VAL A 39 -14.35 -24.56 4.46
N GLU A 40 -13.26 -24.92 5.13
CA GLU A 40 -13.12 -26.17 5.88
C GLU A 40 -14.07 -26.18 7.10
N LYS A 41 -14.73 -27.31 7.33
CA LYS A 41 -15.58 -27.58 8.51
C LYS A 41 -14.96 -28.72 9.31
N LYS A 42 -14.57 -28.46 10.56
CA LYS A 42 -14.07 -29.50 11.47
C LYS A 42 -15.15 -29.82 12.50
N GLU A 43 -15.42 -31.11 12.65
CA GLU A 43 -16.40 -31.64 13.58
C GLU A 43 -15.74 -32.71 14.41
N GLY A 44 -16.10 -32.83 15.68
CA GLY A 44 -15.59 -33.88 16.55
C GLY A 44 -16.56 -34.18 17.67
N SER A 45 -16.28 -35.22 18.46
CA SER A 45 -17.13 -35.54 19.60
C SER A 45 -16.36 -36.06 20.79
N PHE A 46 -16.86 -35.76 21.97
CA PHE A 46 -16.32 -36.29 23.21
C PHE A 46 -17.43 -36.65 24.20
N LYS A 47 -17.15 -37.65 25.03
CA LYS A 47 -18.04 -38.06 26.11
C LYS A 47 -17.54 -37.48 27.42
N HIS A 48 -18.45 -36.90 28.19
CA HIS A 48 -18.17 -36.47 29.55
C HIS A 48 -19.38 -36.73 30.44
N LYS A 49 -19.18 -37.51 31.52
CA LYS A 49 -20.26 -38.06 32.35
C LYS A 49 -21.29 -38.83 31.50
N ASN A 50 -22.57 -38.47 31.56
CA ASN A 50 -23.67 -39.12 30.84
C ASN A 50 -24.09 -38.33 29.57
N TYR A 51 -23.19 -37.49 29.06
CA TYR A 51 -23.42 -36.62 27.91
C TYR A 51 -22.47 -36.96 26.77
N ASP A 52 -23.00 -36.96 25.55
CA ASP A 52 -22.25 -37.08 24.29
C ASP A 52 -22.28 -35.72 23.59
N ILE A 53 -21.13 -35.06 23.50
CA ILE A 53 -21.04 -33.66 23.08
C ILE A 53 -20.41 -33.63 21.69
N GLU A 54 -21.16 -33.12 20.71
CA GLU A 54 -20.71 -32.88 19.35
C GLU A 54 -20.19 -31.46 19.25
N VAL A 55 -18.94 -31.32 18.81
CA VAL A 55 -18.23 -30.04 18.72
C VAL A 55 -18.02 -29.69 17.27
N VAL A 56 -18.49 -28.51 16.87
CA VAL A 56 -18.24 -27.94 15.55
C VAL A 56 -17.30 -26.75 15.70
N ASP A 57 -16.14 -26.83 15.04
CA ASP A 57 -15.17 -25.75 14.98
C ASP A 57 -15.60 -24.72 13.92
N LEU A 58 -16.00 -23.53 14.35
CA LEU A 58 -16.39 -22.47 13.44
C LEU A 58 -15.15 -21.74 12.90
N PRO A 59 -15.23 -21.13 11.69
CA PRO A 59 -14.16 -20.30 11.17
C PRO A 59 -13.74 -19.23 12.19
N GLY A 60 -12.45 -18.91 12.26
CA GLY A 60 -11.97 -17.87 13.16
C GLY A 60 -12.38 -16.50 12.64
N THR A 61 -13.14 -15.75 13.43
CA THR A 61 -13.75 -14.47 13.00
C THR A 61 -13.48 -13.38 14.02
N TYR A 62 -13.39 -12.13 13.60
CA TYR A 62 -13.28 -10.98 14.51
C TYR A 62 -14.63 -10.35 14.85
N SER A 63 -15.65 -10.64 14.04
CA SER A 63 -17.00 -10.11 14.20
C SER A 63 -18.04 -11.05 13.57
N LEU A 64 -19.33 -10.76 13.79
CA LEU A 64 -20.48 -11.45 13.19
C LEU A 64 -21.17 -10.57 12.14
N THR A 65 -20.40 -9.92 11.28
CA THR A 65 -20.95 -9.12 10.18
C THR A 65 -21.18 -9.96 8.92
N ALA A 66 -21.72 -9.34 7.87
CA ALA A 66 -21.89 -9.97 6.56
C ALA A 66 -20.76 -9.62 5.56
N TYR A 67 -19.61 -9.13 6.02
CA TYR A 67 -18.52 -8.67 5.15
C TYR A 67 -17.65 -9.80 4.59
N SER A 68 -17.45 -10.87 5.35
CA SER A 68 -16.69 -12.04 4.89
C SER A 68 -17.55 -13.31 4.89
N LEU A 69 -17.15 -14.27 4.05
CA LEU A 69 -17.83 -15.56 3.98
C LEU A 69 -17.70 -16.34 5.30
N GLU A 70 -16.56 -16.21 5.99
CA GLU A 70 -16.28 -16.89 7.27
C GLU A 70 -17.16 -16.35 8.40
N GLU A 71 -17.32 -15.03 8.47
CA GLU A 71 -18.22 -14.37 9.43
C GLU A 71 -19.67 -14.75 9.19
N LEU A 72 -20.08 -14.82 7.92
CA LEU A 72 -21.42 -15.24 7.54
C LEU A 72 -21.68 -16.71 7.90
N ILE A 73 -20.70 -17.60 7.72
CA ILE A 73 -20.79 -19.01 8.13
C ILE A 73 -20.93 -19.12 9.66
N ALA A 74 -20.05 -18.45 10.41
CA ALA A 74 -20.09 -18.48 11.88
C ALA A 74 -21.41 -17.93 12.42
N ARG A 75 -21.87 -16.80 11.89
CA ARG A 75 -23.15 -16.18 12.27
C ARG A 75 -24.33 -17.08 11.94
N ASN A 76 -24.41 -17.59 10.72
CA ASN A 76 -25.54 -18.42 10.32
C ASN A 76 -25.59 -19.72 11.14
N TYR A 77 -24.44 -20.31 11.48
CA TYR A 77 -24.43 -21.47 12.38
C TYR A 77 -25.00 -21.13 13.76
N VAL A 78 -24.53 -20.03 14.38
CA VAL A 78 -24.99 -19.62 15.72
C VAL A 78 -26.49 -19.25 15.72
N VAL A 79 -26.96 -18.54 14.70
CA VAL A 79 -28.33 -17.99 14.67
C VAL A 79 -29.33 -18.96 14.04
N ASP A 80 -28.97 -19.67 12.97
CA ASP A 80 -29.88 -20.56 12.24
C ASP A 80 -29.87 -22.00 12.75
N GLU A 81 -28.68 -22.57 13.00
CA GLU A 81 -28.55 -23.95 13.52
C GLU A 81 -28.75 -24.00 15.03
N LYS A 82 -28.50 -22.90 15.76
CA LYS A 82 -28.70 -22.76 17.21
C LYS A 82 -28.07 -23.91 18.02
N PRO A 83 -26.73 -23.97 18.09
CA PRO A 83 -26.08 -24.93 18.98
C PRO A 83 -26.55 -24.70 20.42
N ASP A 84 -26.67 -25.79 21.18
CA ASP A 84 -27.14 -25.77 22.57
C ASP A 84 -26.26 -24.88 23.47
N VAL A 85 -24.94 -24.89 23.19
CA VAL A 85 -23.94 -24.05 23.85
C VAL A 85 -22.94 -23.52 22.81
N VAL A 86 -22.52 -22.27 22.98
CA VAL A 86 -21.42 -21.65 22.23
C VAL A 86 -20.27 -21.37 23.19
N VAL A 87 -19.07 -21.87 22.88
CA VAL A 87 -17.86 -21.54 23.64
C VAL A 87 -17.01 -20.59 22.82
N ASP A 88 -16.84 -19.37 23.31
CA ASP A 88 -15.99 -18.35 22.70
C ASP A 88 -14.59 -18.36 23.34
N ILE A 89 -13.57 -18.65 22.54
CA ILE A 89 -12.17 -18.73 22.99
C ILE A 89 -11.54 -17.33 22.90
N ILE A 90 -11.16 -16.82 24.06
CA ILE A 90 -10.63 -15.46 24.23
C ILE A 90 -9.14 -15.52 24.58
N ASP A 91 -8.31 -14.82 23.81
CA ASP A 91 -6.92 -14.57 24.21
C ASP A 91 -6.88 -13.54 25.35
N SER A 92 -6.53 -14.01 26.55
CA SER A 92 -6.47 -13.18 27.76
C SER A 92 -5.39 -12.10 27.71
N THR A 93 -4.41 -12.22 26.81
CA THR A 93 -3.38 -11.18 26.63
C THR A 93 -3.89 -9.98 25.83
N ASN A 94 -5.00 -10.15 25.10
CA ASN A 94 -5.62 -9.12 24.27
C ASN A 94 -7.16 -9.13 24.40
N LEU A 95 -7.63 -8.88 25.62
CA LEU A 95 -9.05 -8.93 25.97
C LEU A 95 -9.93 -7.99 25.13
N GLU A 96 -9.49 -6.75 24.89
CA GLU A 96 -10.30 -5.72 24.22
C GLU A 96 -10.74 -6.15 22.82
N ARG A 97 -9.80 -6.70 22.06
CA ARG A 97 -10.05 -7.19 20.71
C ARG A 97 -10.93 -8.45 20.68
N ASN A 98 -10.80 -9.33 21.67
CA ASN A 98 -11.52 -10.60 21.70
C ASN A 98 -12.95 -10.42 22.24
N LEU A 99 -13.13 -9.55 23.23
CA LEU A 99 -14.44 -9.27 23.82
C LEU A 99 -15.42 -8.62 22.82
N TYR A 100 -14.94 -8.04 21.72
CA TYR A 100 -15.80 -7.51 20.66
C TYR A 100 -16.66 -8.59 20.01
N LEU A 101 -16.07 -9.75 19.69
CA LEU A 101 -16.82 -10.90 19.18
C LEU A 101 -17.77 -11.47 20.25
N ALA A 102 -17.27 -11.61 21.49
CA ALA A 102 -18.04 -12.12 22.62
C ALA A 102 -19.33 -11.32 22.84
N VAL A 103 -19.22 -9.99 22.83
CA VAL A 103 -20.35 -9.06 22.94
C VAL A 103 -21.39 -9.33 21.85
N GLN A 104 -20.97 -9.50 20.59
CA GLN A 104 -21.91 -9.76 19.50
C GLN A 104 -22.57 -11.14 19.60
N LEU A 105 -21.85 -12.16 20.07
CA LEU A 105 -22.42 -13.48 20.33
C LEU A 105 -23.50 -13.41 21.41
N ILE A 106 -23.24 -12.65 22.47
CA ILE A 106 -24.19 -12.41 23.54
C ILE A 106 -25.43 -11.66 23.02
N GLU A 107 -25.26 -10.67 22.13
CA GLU A 107 -26.36 -9.94 21.49
C GLU A 107 -27.29 -10.86 20.67
N THR A 108 -26.79 -11.98 20.13
CA THR A 108 -27.64 -12.97 19.42
C THR A 108 -28.62 -13.69 20.33
N GLY A 109 -28.36 -13.71 21.64
CA GLY A 109 -29.11 -14.50 22.62
C GLY A 109 -28.71 -15.98 22.69
N ALA A 110 -27.55 -16.35 22.14
CA ALA A 110 -27.00 -17.69 22.29
C ALA A 110 -26.53 -17.98 23.73
N ASN A 111 -26.51 -19.26 24.11
CA ASN A 111 -25.97 -19.72 25.39
C ASN A 111 -24.44 -19.72 25.34
N VAL A 112 -23.82 -18.59 25.65
CA VAL A 112 -22.36 -18.40 25.53
C VAL A 112 -21.63 -18.80 26.81
N ILE A 113 -20.42 -19.35 26.66
CA ILE A 113 -19.38 -19.48 27.69
C ILE A 113 -18.11 -18.81 27.16
N LEU A 114 -17.45 -17.97 27.94
CA LEU A 114 -16.15 -17.41 27.55
C LEU A 114 -15.03 -18.26 28.14
N ALA A 115 -14.14 -18.78 27.30
CA ALA A 115 -12.95 -19.47 27.74
C ALA A 115 -11.72 -18.57 27.59
N PHE A 116 -11.26 -18.02 28.72
CA PHE A 116 -10.08 -17.15 28.78
C PHE A 116 -8.82 -18.00 28.66
N ASN A 117 -8.31 -18.12 27.44
CA ASN A 117 -7.11 -18.88 27.13
C ASN A 117 -5.84 -18.09 27.47
N MET A 118 -4.73 -18.81 27.68
CA MET A 118 -3.41 -18.26 28.00
C MET A 118 -3.29 -17.58 29.36
N ALA A 119 -4.02 -18.07 30.37
CA ALA A 119 -4.00 -17.51 31.73
C ALA A 119 -2.60 -17.50 32.40
N ASP A 120 -1.71 -18.40 32.00
CA ASP A 120 -0.31 -18.48 32.43
C ASP A 120 0.55 -17.32 31.89
N LEU A 121 0.36 -16.96 30.61
CA LEU A 121 1.03 -15.82 30.00
C LEU A 121 0.60 -14.52 30.68
N THR A 122 -0.70 -14.36 30.95
CA THR A 122 -1.26 -13.20 31.67
C THR A 122 -0.53 -12.92 33.00
N LYS A 123 -0.26 -13.98 33.79
CA LYS A 123 0.51 -13.87 35.04
C LYS A 123 1.96 -13.45 34.80
N ASN A 124 2.58 -13.98 33.75
CA ASN A 124 3.95 -13.60 33.35
C ASN A 124 4.05 -12.15 32.83
N TYR A 125 2.99 -11.63 32.23
CA TYR A 125 2.87 -10.22 31.81
C TYR A 125 2.56 -9.27 32.96
N GLY A 126 2.36 -9.78 34.19
CA GLY A 126 2.02 -8.95 35.36
C GLY A 126 0.61 -8.35 35.29
N LEU A 127 -0.27 -8.92 34.46
CA LEU A 127 -1.67 -8.57 34.36
C LEU A 127 -2.46 -9.28 35.45
N LYS A 128 -3.27 -8.52 36.19
CA LYS A 128 -4.21 -9.07 37.15
C LYS A 128 -5.62 -8.78 36.65
N ILE A 129 -6.30 -9.81 36.15
CA ILE A 129 -7.65 -9.75 35.59
C ILE A 129 -8.64 -10.19 36.66
N ASN A 130 -9.67 -9.38 36.93
CA ASN A 130 -10.76 -9.76 37.80
C ASN A 130 -11.86 -10.50 37.02
N VAL A 131 -11.62 -11.79 36.75
CA VAL A 131 -12.52 -12.64 35.93
C VAL A 131 -13.95 -12.67 36.49
N LYS A 132 -14.11 -12.67 37.80
CA LYS A 132 -15.43 -12.73 38.45
C LYS A 132 -16.26 -11.49 38.13
N GLN A 133 -15.68 -10.29 38.25
CA GLN A 133 -16.39 -9.06 37.92
C GLN A 133 -16.74 -8.96 36.43
N ILE A 134 -15.84 -9.38 35.54
CA ILE A 134 -16.12 -9.42 34.09
C ILE A 134 -17.29 -10.39 33.80
N SER A 135 -17.31 -11.55 34.46
CA SER A 135 -18.40 -12.53 34.34
C SER A 135 -19.73 -11.96 34.85
N ASP A 136 -19.71 -11.20 35.95
CA ASP A 136 -20.88 -10.53 36.51
C ASP A 136 -21.39 -9.41 35.57
N TYR A 137 -20.51 -8.62 34.94
CA TYR A 137 -20.87 -7.57 33.99
C TYR A 137 -21.45 -8.12 32.68
N LEU A 138 -20.88 -9.20 32.15
CA LEU A 138 -21.33 -9.82 30.91
C LEU A 138 -22.49 -10.79 31.11
N HIS A 139 -22.81 -11.16 32.36
CA HIS A 139 -23.79 -12.20 32.71
C HIS A 139 -23.52 -13.55 32.02
N VAL A 140 -22.25 -13.85 31.78
CA VAL A 140 -21.81 -15.06 31.07
C VAL A 140 -20.72 -15.76 31.90
N PRO A 141 -20.77 -17.09 32.06
CA PRO A 141 -19.71 -17.83 32.76
C PRO A 141 -18.37 -17.71 32.03
N ILE A 142 -17.32 -17.39 32.78
CA ILE A 142 -15.95 -17.31 32.27
C ILE A 142 -15.08 -18.39 32.92
N ILE A 143 -14.41 -19.19 32.09
CA ILE A 143 -13.50 -20.26 32.52
C ILE A 143 -12.08 -19.96 32.05
N GLU A 144 -11.12 -19.95 32.96
CA GLU A 144 -9.70 -19.78 32.62
C GLU A 144 -9.11 -21.11 32.13
N ILE A 145 -8.50 -21.12 30.94
CA ILE A 145 -7.89 -22.31 30.34
C ILE A 145 -6.46 -22.05 29.87
N THR A 146 -5.67 -23.12 29.78
CA THR A 146 -4.41 -23.14 29.02
C THR A 146 -4.47 -24.32 28.06
N ALA A 147 -4.91 -24.05 26.82
CA ALA A 147 -5.20 -25.11 25.85
C ALA A 147 -4.01 -26.03 25.53
N ARG A 148 -2.77 -25.50 25.61
CA ARG A 148 -1.53 -26.27 25.36
C ARG A 148 -1.25 -27.31 26.44
N ASP A 149 -1.51 -26.96 27.69
CA ASP A 149 -1.19 -27.80 28.85
C ASP A 149 -2.40 -28.59 29.36
N GLY A 150 -3.59 -28.35 28.78
CA GLY A 150 -4.85 -28.99 29.15
C GLY A 150 -5.48 -28.45 30.45
N THR A 151 -4.86 -27.47 31.09
CA THR A 151 -5.36 -26.85 32.33
C THR A 151 -6.70 -26.15 32.08
N GLY A 152 -7.69 -26.36 32.96
CA GLY A 152 -9.02 -25.76 32.87
C GLY A 152 -9.99 -26.44 31.89
N ILE A 153 -9.55 -27.42 31.09
CA ILE A 153 -10.43 -28.11 30.13
C ILE A 153 -11.52 -28.94 30.81
N GLU A 154 -11.22 -29.62 31.92
CA GLU A 154 -12.25 -30.37 32.66
C GLU A 154 -13.28 -29.45 33.33
N GLU A 155 -12.86 -28.27 33.78
CA GLU A 155 -13.77 -27.23 34.30
C GLU A 155 -14.68 -26.69 33.18
N LEU A 156 -14.13 -26.47 31.98
CA LEU A 156 -14.88 -26.07 30.81
C LEU A 156 -15.93 -27.12 30.41
N LYS A 157 -15.58 -28.42 30.41
CA LYS A 157 -16.55 -29.51 30.17
C LYS A 157 -17.69 -29.51 31.19
N GLY A 158 -17.36 -29.26 32.46
CA GLY A 158 -18.36 -29.11 33.53
C GLY A 158 -19.28 -27.90 33.33
N ALA A 159 -18.72 -26.76 32.90
CA ALA A 159 -19.46 -25.53 32.62
C ALA A 159 -20.43 -25.67 31.44
N ILE A 160 -20.03 -26.37 30.38
CA ILE A 160 -20.89 -26.66 29.21
C ILE A 160 -22.15 -27.42 29.65
N ILE A 161 -21.99 -28.47 30.43
CA ILE A 161 -23.13 -29.27 30.91
C ILE A 161 -24.02 -28.44 31.86
N ASN A 162 -23.42 -27.66 32.77
CA ASN A 162 -24.15 -26.82 33.70
C ASN A 162 -24.99 -25.76 32.97
N LEU A 163 -24.43 -25.12 31.94
CA LEU A 163 -25.15 -24.15 31.13
C LEU A 163 -26.29 -24.81 30.33
N TYR A 164 -26.04 -25.99 29.75
CA TYR A 164 -27.07 -26.78 29.08
C TYR A 164 -28.24 -27.16 30.01
N GLU A 165 -27.94 -27.66 31.22
CA GLU A 165 -28.95 -28.03 32.21
C GLU A 165 -29.72 -26.82 32.77
N LYS A 166 -29.05 -25.67 32.91
CA LYS A 166 -29.69 -24.41 33.32
C LYS A 166 -30.52 -23.77 32.21
N GLY A 167 -30.31 -24.14 30.95
CA GLY A 167 -30.94 -23.54 29.77
C GLY A 167 -32.48 -23.63 29.75
N GLU A 168 -33.10 -24.45 30.60
CA GLU A 168 -34.56 -24.51 30.76
C GLU A 168 -35.11 -23.45 31.74
N GLU A 169 -34.28 -22.83 32.58
CA GLU A 169 -34.70 -21.77 33.52
C GLU A 169 -34.15 -20.39 33.10
N LYS A 170 -34.95 -19.68 32.30
CA LYS A 170 -35.24 -18.22 32.34
C LYS A 170 -35.09 -17.48 31.01
N GLU A 171 -36.26 -17.03 30.52
CA GLU A 171 -36.49 -15.79 29.78
C GLU A 171 -36.07 -14.51 30.55
N ALA A 172 -34.97 -14.52 31.30
CA ALA A 172 -34.47 -13.35 32.01
C ALA A 172 -33.52 -12.56 31.11
N LYS A 173 -34.15 -11.78 30.21
CA LYS A 173 -33.63 -10.58 29.52
C LYS A 173 -32.17 -10.24 29.82
N ALA A 174 -31.28 -10.66 28.92
CA ALA A 174 -29.94 -10.10 28.79
C ALA A 174 -30.03 -8.62 28.31
N LYS A 175 -30.23 -7.67 29.23
CA LYS A 175 -29.91 -6.25 29.00
C LYS A 175 -28.40 -6.09 29.22
N ILE A 176 -27.58 -6.44 28.22
CA ILE A 176 -26.12 -6.50 28.41
C ILE A 176 -25.41 -5.24 27.89
N ILE A 177 -25.96 -4.56 26.87
CA ILE A 177 -25.37 -3.35 26.32
C ILE A 177 -26.44 -2.29 26.11
N THR A 178 -26.16 -1.08 26.58
CA THR A 178 -26.97 0.10 26.33
C THR A 178 -26.25 0.98 25.31
N TYR A 179 -26.88 1.23 24.16
CA TYR A 179 -26.30 2.07 23.10
C TYR A 179 -26.57 3.58 23.34
N GLY A 180 -26.69 3.98 24.60
CA GLY A 180 -27.17 5.31 24.98
C GLY A 180 -28.69 5.45 24.86
N LYS A 181 -29.22 6.50 25.52
CA LYS A 181 -30.67 6.70 25.69
C LYS A 181 -31.42 6.79 24.36
N GLU A 182 -30.87 7.51 23.39
CA GLU A 182 -31.51 7.74 22.08
C GLU A 182 -31.71 6.44 21.31
N ILE A 183 -30.64 5.64 21.16
CA ILE A 183 -30.69 4.39 20.41
C ILE A 183 -31.56 3.36 21.15
N GLU A 184 -31.50 3.30 22.49
CA GLU A 184 -32.33 2.40 23.27
C GLU A 184 -33.83 2.70 23.15
N GLU A 185 -34.24 3.96 23.21
CA GLU A 185 -35.65 4.33 23.04
C GLU A 185 -36.18 3.95 21.65
N HIS A 186 -35.35 4.07 20.62
CA HIS A 186 -35.68 3.62 19.27
C HIS A 186 -35.72 2.09 19.17
N LEU A 187 -34.75 1.39 19.76
CA LEU A 187 -34.70 -0.08 19.77
C LEU A 187 -35.90 -0.70 20.48
N GLU A 188 -36.31 -0.17 21.64
CA GLU A 188 -37.46 -0.67 22.40
C GLU A 188 -38.76 -0.51 21.57
N LYS A 189 -39.02 0.69 21.04
CA LYS A 189 -40.19 0.95 20.17
C LYS A 189 -40.15 0.10 18.90
N PHE A 190 -38.99 -0.04 18.28
CA PHE A 190 -38.87 -0.80 17.03
C PHE A 190 -39.04 -2.31 17.25
N THR A 191 -38.57 -2.83 18.38
CA THR A 191 -38.79 -4.22 18.78
C THR A 191 -40.29 -4.53 18.96
N GLU A 192 -41.06 -3.60 19.55
CA GLU A 192 -42.52 -3.72 19.65
C GLU A 192 -43.20 -3.74 18.27
N ILE A 193 -42.75 -2.86 17.35
CA ILE A 193 -43.26 -2.83 15.98
C ILE A 193 -42.98 -4.16 15.27
N ILE A 194 -41.79 -4.73 15.42
CA ILE A 194 -41.44 -6.03 14.83
C ILE A 194 -42.37 -7.13 15.38
N ASN A 195 -42.52 -7.23 16.70
CA ASN A 195 -43.34 -8.26 17.34
C ASN A 195 -44.83 -8.17 16.96
N ASN A 196 -45.34 -6.96 16.71
CA ASN A 196 -46.75 -6.74 16.34
C ASN A 196 -47.04 -6.96 14.85
N ASN A 197 -46.05 -6.79 13.97
CA ASN A 197 -46.27 -6.81 12.52
C ASN A 197 -45.72 -8.06 11.82
N ILE A 198 -44.70 -8.71 12.39
CA ILE A 198 -44.06 -9.87 11.78
C ILE A 198 -43.97 -11.01 12.79
N LYS A 199 -44.44 -12.19 12.37
CA LYS A 199 -44.22 -13.42 13.13
C LYS A 199 -42.83 -13.97 12.79
N LEU A 200 -41.83 -13.54 13.55
CA LEU A 200 -40.47 -14.07 13.44
C LEU A 200 -40.45 -15.57 13.81
N PRO A 201 -39.68 -16.41 13.10
CA PRO A 201 -39.37 -17.76 13.58
C PRO A 201 -38.82 -17.71 15.01
N GLU A 202 -39.21 -18.66 15.87
CA GLU A 202 -38.77 -18.74 17.29
C GLU A 202 -37.24 -18.78 17.45
N LYS A 203 -36.51 -19.06 16.36
CA LYS A 203 -35.06 -18.98 16.36
C LYS A 203 -34.50 -17.53 16.43
N TYR A 204 -35.19 -16.50 15.97
CA TYR A 204 -34.61 -15.15 15.94
C TYR A 204 -35.00 -14.33 17.16
N ASN A 205 -34.02 -13.63 17.73
CA ASN A 205 -34.27 -12.63 18.79
C ASN A 205 -34.73 -11.31 18.16
N SER A 206 -35.92 -10.83 18.53
CA SER A 206 -36.50 -9.60 17.96
C SER A 206 -35.65 -8.34 18.19
N ARG A 207 -34.97 -8.23 19.34
CA ARG A 207 -34.07 -7.10 19.63
C ARG A 207 -32.83 -7.16 18.74
N TRP A 208 -32.27 -8.35 18.54
CA TRP A 208 -31.13 -8.54 17.64
C TRP A 208 -31.48 -8.21 16.19
N ILE A 209 -32.66 -8.64 15.71
CA ILE A 209 -33.17 -8.28 14.39
C ILE A 209 -33.36 -6.77 14.27
N ALA A 210 -33.95 -6.12 15.28
CA ALA A 210 -34.09 -4.65 15.32
C ALA A 210 -32.74 -3.95 15.18
N LEU A 211 -31.73 -4.38 15.95
CA LEU A 211 -30.38 -3.84 15.91
C LEU A 211 -29.75 -4.00 14.52
N LYS A 212 -29.84 -5.20 13.93
CA LYS A 212 -29.25 -5.49 12.61
C LYS A 212 -29.93 -4.75 11.47
N LEU A 213 -31.24 -4.51 11.55
CA LEU A 213 -31.96 -3.69 10.58
C LEU A 213 -31.55 -2.21 10.67
N ILE A 214 -31.30 -1.70 11.89
CA ILE A 214 -30.75 -0.36 12.10
C ILE A 214 -29.30 -0.29 11.60
N GLU A 215 -28.47 -1.31 11.80
CA GLU A 215 -27.11 -1.41 11.23
C GLU A 215 -27.10 -1.61 9.70
N ASN A 216 -28.26 -1.71 9.05
CA ASN A 216 -28.39 -1.95 7.61
C ASN A 216 -27.75 -3.26 7.12
N ASP A 217 -27.87 -4.33 7.91
CA ASP A 217 -27.37 -5.66 7.56
C ASP A 217 -28.18 -6.25 6.37
N LYS A 218 -27.48 -6.48 5.25
CA LYS A 218 -28.09 -6.94 4.00
C LYS A 218 -28.75 -8.31 4.10
N GLU A 219 -28.23 -9.21 4.93
CA GLU A 219 -28.75 -10.56 5.04
C GLU A 219 -30.01 -10.60 5.91
N VAL A 220 -30.04 -9.79 6.97
CA VAL A 220 -31.25 -9.62 7.78
C VAL A 220 -32.34 -8.90 6.98
N ILE A 221 -31.99 -7.92 6.13
CA ILE A 221 -32.96 -7.28 5.22
C ILE A 221 -33.57 -8.32 4.29
N LYS A 222 -32.77 -9.16 3.62
CA LYS A 222 -33.27 -10.25 2.76
C LYS A 222 -34.16 -11.24 3.51
N LEU A 223 -33.80 -11.56 4.76
CA LEU A 223 -34.61 -12.44 5.61
C LEU A 223 -36.00 -11.84 5.82
N ILE A 224 -36.09 -10.54 6.13
CA ILE A 224 -37.35 -9.84 6.37
C ILE A 224 -38.14 -9.62 5.07
N GLU A 225 -37.47 -9.38 3.94
CA GLU A 225 -38.12 -9.27 2.63
C GLU A 225 -38.94 -10.52 2.26
N ASN A 226 -38.53 -11.69 2.74
CA ASN A 226 -39.23 -12.96 2.48
C ASN A 226 -40.43 -13.23 3.40
N LEU A 227 -40.74 -12.33 4.35
CA LEU A 227 -41.84 -12.48 5.30
C LEU A 227 -43.05 -11.59 4.94
N ASP A 228 -44.24 -12.02 5.34
CA ASP A 228 -45.47 -11.23 5.17
C ASP A 228 -45.43 -9.96 6.04
N THR A 229 -45.94 -8.84 5.50
CA THR A 229 -46.01 -7.52 6.19
C THR A 229 -44.65 -6.83 6.45
N ASN A 230 -43.63 -7.17 5.66
CA ASN A 230 -42.27 -6.63 5.71
C ASN A 230 -42.12 -5.10 5.51
N HIS A 231 -42.96 -4.49 4.69
CA HIS A 231 -42.84 -3.10 4.24
C HIS A 231 -42.92 -2.08 5.38
N VAL A 232 -43.71 -2.35 6.42
CA VAL A 232 -43.83 -1.47 7.60
C VAL A 232 -42.52 -1.47 8.39
N VAL A 233 -41.95 -2.65 8.62
CA VAL A 233 -40.71 -2.82 9.39
C VAL A 233 -39.51 -2.23 8.66
N LEU A 234 -39.36 -2.49 7.36
CA LEU A 234 -38.26 -1.95 6.56
C LEU A 234 -38.32 -0.43 6.45
N LYS A 235 -39.53 0.15 6.30
CA LYS A 235 -39.71 1.60 6.24
C LYS A 235 -39.42 2.28 7.58
N GLU A 236 -39.81 1.66 8.69
CA GLU A 236 -39.49 2.20 10.02
C GLU A 236 -38.00 2.08 10.33
N ALA A 237 -37.34 0.98 9.92
CA ALA A 237 -35.88 0.86 10.02
C ALA A 237 -35.18 2.00 9.26
N GLU A 238 -35.59 2.27 8.01
CA GLU A 238 -35.03 3.36 7.21
C GLU A 238 -35.23 4.74 7.85
N ARG A 239 -36.42 4.99 8.42
CA ARG A 239 -36.72 6.21 9.16
C ARG A 239 -35.83 6.36 10.39
N ILE A 240 -35.68 5.31 11.20
CA ILE A 240 -34.85 5.33 12.42
C ILE A 240 -33.39 5.58 12.04
N ARG A 241 -32.87 4.87 11.02
CA ARG A 241 -31.49 5.07 10.54
C ARG A 241 -31.25 6.51 10.14
N LYS A 242 -32.11 7.08 9.29
CA LYS A 242 -31.98 8.46 8.85
C LYS A 242 -32.00 9.43 10.03
N HIS A 243 -32.92 9.23 10.96
CA HIS A 243 -33.03 10.09 12.14
C HIS A 243 -31.77 10.05 13.02
N LEU A 244 -31.24 8.84 13.29
CA LEU A 244 -30.04 8.68 14.10
C LEU A 244 -28.80 9.22 13.37
N THR A 245 -28.66 9.01 12.06
CA THR A 245 -27.58 9.60 11.27
C THR A 245 -27.62 11.13 11.28
N ASP A 246 -28.81 11.74 11.19
CA ASP A 246 -28.97 13.20 11.28
C ASP A 246 -28.57 13.74 12.66
N ILE A 247 -28.76 12.97 13.74
CA ILE A 247 -28.39 13.35 15.12
C ILE A 247 -26.89 13.23 15.36
N PHE A 248 -26.29 12.09 15.02
CA PHE A 248 -24.90 11.77 15.34
C PHE A 248 -23.91 12.35 14.31
N GLY A 249 -24.36 12.67 13.10
CA GLY A 249 -23.50 13.16 12.02
C GLY A 249 -22.59 12.10 11.40
N GLU A 250 -22.80 10.83 11.74
CA GLU A 250 -22.05 9.66 11.31
C GLU A 250 -23.01 8.50 11.01
N ASP A 251 -22.53 7.47 10.31
CA ASP A 251 -23.33 6.28 10.03
C ASP A 251 -23.61 5.49 11.31
N ILE A 252 -24.83 4.96 11.42
CA ILE A 252 -25.31 4.34 12.66
C ILE A 252 -24.59 3.03 13.00
N ASP A 253 -24.07 2.32 12.00
CA ASP A 253 -23.23 1.13 12.21
C ASP A 253 -21.94 1.48 12.97
N THR A 254 -21.34 2.64 12.66
CA THR A 254 -20.15 3.18 13.32
C THR A 254 -20.48 3.57 14.76
N VAL A 255 -21.58 4.29 14.98
CA VAL A 255 -22.03 4.67 16.32
C VAL A 255 -22.28 3.44 17.21
N ILE A 256 -22.89 2.39 16.67
CA ILE A 256 -23.12 1.14 17.42
C ILE A 256 -21.79 0.41 17.68
N ALA A 257 -20.87 0.36 16.72
CA ALA A 257 -19.54 -0.22 16.91
C ALA A 257 -18.75 0.51 18.00
N ASP A 258 -18.76 1.85 17.99
CA ASP A 258 -18.11 2.69 18.99
C ASP A 258 -18.72 2.49 20.38
N ALA A 259 -20.04 2.35 20.46
CA ALA A 259 -20.71 2.02 21.72
C ALA A 259 -20.28 0.65 22.28
N ARG A 260 -20.12 -0.38 21.41
CA ARG A 260 -19.57 -1.68 21.82
C ARG A 260 -18.13 -1.55 22.31
N TYR A 261 -17.27 -0.84 21.58
CA TYR A 261 -15.88 -0.61 22.00
C TYR A 261 -15.80 0.18 23.30
N GLY A 262 -16.61 1.22 23.46
CA GLY A 262 -16.69 2.00 24.69
C GLY A 262 -17.11 1.15 25.90
N PHE A 263 -18.10 0.26 25.72
CA PHE A 263 -18.51 -0.69 26.75
C PHE A 263 -17.38 -1.66 27.15
N ILE A 264 -16.71 -2.26 26.16
CA ILE A 264 -15.60 -3.18 26.39
C ILE A 264 -14.42 -2.48 27.07
N HIS A 265 -14.08 -1.27 26.61
CA HIS A 265 -13.03 -0.46 27.19
C HIS A 265 -13.30 -0.16 28.67
N GLY A 266 -14.54 0.20 29.00
CA GLY A 266 -14.99 0.40 30.38
C GLY A 266 -14.77 -0.84 31.25
N ILE A 267 -15.18 -2.02 30.78
CA ILE A 267 -14.95 -3.30 31.48
C ILE A 267 -13.44 -3.51 31.72
N ILE A 268 -12.60 -3.26 30.73
CA ILE A 268 -11.16 -3.53 30.84
C ILE A 268 -10.48 -2.59 31.83
N VAL A 269 -10.77 -1.29 31.75
CA VAL A 269 -10.18 -0.29 32.64
C VAL A 269 -10.52 -0.58 34.10
N GLU A 270 -11.73 -1.03 34.40
CA GLU A 270 -12.16 -1.36 35.76
C GLU A 270 -11.59 -2.69 36.28
N ASN A 271 -11.37 -3.67 35.40
CA ASN A 271 -11.13 -5.06 35.80
C ASN A 271 -9.72 -5.59 35.53
N VAL A 272 -8.86 -4.80 34.88
CA VAL A 272 -7.49 -5.21 34.52
C VAL A 272 -6.46 -4.27 35.13
N GLU A 273 -5.76 -4.75 36.17
CA GLU A 273 -4.65 -4.03 36.81
C GLU A 273 -3.31 -4.43 36.19
N LYS A 274 -2.49 -3.44 35.80
CA LYS A 274 -1.08 -3.62 35.44
C LYS A 274 -0.20 -3.21 36.63
N LYS A 275 0.64 -4.11 37.15
CA LYS A 275 1.63 -3.73 38.18
C LYS A 275 2.76 -2.88 37.56
N GLU A 276 2.93 -1.65 38.05
CA GLU A 276 4.12 -0.84 37.77
C GLU A 276 5.37 -1.45 38.41
N LYS A 277 6.49 -1.46 37.67
CA LYS A 277 7.79 -1.94 38.14
C LYS A 277 8.64 -0.72 38.55
N LYS A 278 9.33 -0.80 39.70
CA LYS A 278 10.16 0.29 40.27
C LYS A 278 11.16 0.88 39.27
N GLU A 279 11.25 2.21 39.27
CA GLU A 279 12.11 3.05 38.42
C GLU A 279 13.60 2.67 38.49
N SER A 280 14.25 2.70 37.32
CA SER A 280 15.66 2.37 37.11
C SER A 280 16.49 3.64 36.90
N PHE A 281 17.81 3.55 37.09
CA PHE A 281 18.82 4.59 36.79
C PHE A 281 18.65 5.29 35.42
N VAL A 282 17.98 4.62 34.47
CA VAL A 282 17.62 5.12 33.15
C VAL A 282 16.63 6.29 33.19
N ASP A 283 15.71 6.35 34.16
CA ASP A 283 14.75 7.45 34.30
C ASP A 283 15.42 8.76 34.78
N GLN A 284 16.55 8.65 35.50
CA GLN A 284 17.40 9.80 35.82
C GLN A 284 18.19 10.32 34.61
N ALA A 285 18.58 9.43 33.69
CA ALA A 285 19.26 9.81 32.45
C ALA A 285 18.32 10.48 31.44
N LYS A 286 17.06 10.01 31.31
CA LYS A 286 16.01 10.62 30.48
C LYS A 286 15.79 12.11 30.81
N LYS A 287 15.83 12.47 32.10
CA LYS A 287 15.64 13.86 32.59
C LYS A 287 16.78 14.81 32.20
N THR A 288 17.94 14.27 31.82
CA THR A 288 19.12 15.04 31.42
C THR A 288 19.17 15.25 29.91
N LEU A 289 18.73 14.26 29.13
CA LEU A 289 18.67 14.28 27.66
C LEU A 289 17.44 15.02 27.10
N SER A 290 16.33 15.10 27.85
CA SER A 290 15.12 15.83 27.44
C SER A 290 15.23 17.36 27.56
N LYS A 291 16.42 17.90 27.83
CA LYS A 291 16.62 19.36 27.94
C LYS A 291 16.73 19.99 26.53
N PRO A 292 16.04 21.11 26.27
CA PRO A 292 15.91 21.72 24.94
C PRO A 292 17.25 22.11 24.29
N VAL A 293 18.31 22.26 25.09
CA VAL A 293 19.66 22.56 24.62
C VAL A 293 20.22 21.46 23.71
N TYR A 294 19.95 20.18 24.00
CA TYR A 294 20.50 19.06 23.22
C TYR A 294 19.68 18.75 21.96
N GLY A 295 18.38 19.06 21.94
CA GLY A 295 17.57 19.01 20.72
C GLY A 295 17.93 20.12 19.73
N ALA A 296 18.26 21.32 20.24
CA ALA A 296 18.71 22.44 19.42
C ALA A 296 20.11 22.22 18.83
N THR A 297 21.05 21.63 19.58
CA THR A 297 22.39 21.30 19.05
C THR A 297 22.33 20.17 18.02
N LEU A 298 21.42 19.21 18.16
CA LEU A 298 21.21 18.15 17.18
C LEU A 298 20.58 18.67 15.89
N ALA A 299 19.54 19.51 15.99
CA ALA A 299 18.93 20.18 14.83
C ALA A 299 19.94 21.10 14.12
N ALA A 300 20.73 21.87 14.88
CA ALA A 300 21.81 22.69 14.33
C ALA A 300 22.89 21.85 13.65
N GLY A 301 23.30 20.71 14.23
CA GLY A 301 24.27 19.81 13.61
C GLY A 301 23.76 19.17 12.31
N THR A 302 22.45 18.86 12.24
CA THR A 302 21.82 18.30 11.03
C THR A 302 21.68 19.38 9.95
N ILE A 303 21.33 20.61 10.32
CA ILE A 303 21.27 21.76 9.42
C ILE A 303 22.67 22.12 8.92
N ILE A 304 23.69 22.11 9.77
CA ILE A 304 25.09 22.38 9.39
C ILE A 304 25.62 21.27 8.47
N GLY A 305 25.28 19.99 8.74
CA GLY A 305 25.62 18.87 7.86
C GLY A 305 24.95 18.95 6.49
N LEU A 306 23.67 19.35 6.44
CA LEU A 306 22.95 19.64 5.20
C LEU A 306 23.58 20.85 4.48
N MET A 307 23.91 21.92 5.19
CA MET A 307 24.59 23.10 4.62
C MET A 307 25.97 22.74 4.04
N PHE A 308 26.69 21.80 4.64
CA PHE A 308 27.96 21.30 4.11
C PHE A 308 27.78 20.42 2.85
N LEU A 309 26.73 19.61 2.81
CA LEU A 309 26.31 18.84 1.63
C LEU A 309 25.94 19.76 0.45
N PHE A 310 25.32 20.91 0.72
CA PHE A 310 24.97 21.92 -0.29
C PHE A 310 26.14 22.84 -0.68
N ALA A 311 27.16 22.99 0.15
CA ALA A 311 28.31 23.88 -0.09
C ALA A 311 29.50 23.19 -0.81
N GLY A 312 29.48 21.85 -0.95
CA GLY A 312 30.57 21.07 -1.53
C GLY A 312 30.92 21.42 -2.99
N GLY A 313 29.96 21.95 -3.76
CA GLY A 313 30.18 22.33 -5.16
C GLY A 313 31.25 23.40 -5.37
N GLY A 314 31.34 24.41 -4.49
CA GLY A 314 32.29 25.53 -4.66
C GLY A 314 33.74 25.16 -4.36
N ILE A 315 34.00 24.10 -3.58
CA ILE A 315 35.35 23.63 -3.28
C ILE A 315 35.90 22.79 -4.44
N MET A 316 35.03 22.04 -5.14
CA MET A 316 35.40 21.25 -6.31
C MET A 316 35.74 22.12 -7.53
N GLU A 317 34.97 23.18 -7.80
CA GLU A 317 35.29 24.14 -8.88
C GLU A 317 36.65 24.81 -8.64
N SER A 318 36.93 25.19 -7.39
CA SER A 318 38.21 25.82 -7.02
C SER A 318 39.42 24.87 -7.17
N LEU A 319 39.23 23.56 -6.97
CA LEU A 319 40.29 22.54 -7.12
C LEU A 319 40.55 22.19 -8.59
N SER A 320 39.48 22.10 -9.38
CA SER A 320 39.53 21.96 -10.85
C SER A 320 40.33 23.11 -11.47
N GLU A 321 39.95 24.34 -11.13
CA GLU A 321 40.58 25.57 -11.64
C GLU A 321 42.06 25.68 -11.21
N PHE A 322 42.38 25.21 -10.01
CA PHE A 322 43.77 25.11 -9.51
C PHE A 322 44.62 24.06 -10.24
N LEU A 323 44.05 22.89 -10.55
CA LEU A 323 44.76 21.82 -11.26
C LEU A 323 44.99 22.18 -12.74
N GLU A 324 44.04 22.86 -13.36
CA GLU A 324 44.21 23.44 -14.72
C GLU A 324 45.29 24.53 -14.74
N THR A 325 45.26 25.47 -13.80
CA THR A 325 46.29 26.51 -13.71
C THR A 325 47.68 25.97 -13.35
N ALA A 326 47.76 24.80 -12.72
CA ALA A 326 49.01 24.08 -12.44
C ALA A 326 49.54 23.23 -13.61
N GLY A 327 48.80 23.14 -14.72
CA GLY A 327 49.21 22.40 -15.93
C GLY A 327 49.16 20.87 -15.78
N ALA A 328 48.25 20.35 -14.96
CA ALA A 328 48.07 18.91 -14.79
C ALA A 328 47.53 18.27 -16.09
N PRO A 329 48.05 17.11 -16.52
CA PRO A 329 47.55 16.41 -17.70
C PRO A 329 46.13 15.85 -17.47
N GLU A 330 45.29 15.88 -18.50
CA GLU A 330 43.83 15.56 -18.42
C GLU A 330 43.53 14.24 -17.71
N TRP A 331 44.30 13.18 -17.98
CA TRP A 331 44.11 11.87 -17.35
C TRP A 331 44.32 11.89 -15.82
N LEU A 332 45.21 12.76 -15.32
CA LEU A 332 45.49 12.90 -13.90
C LEU A 332 44.40 13.72 -13.20
N MET A 333 43.85 14.73 -13.91
CA MET A 333 42.70 15.48 -13.42
C MET A 333 41.46 14.58 -13.33
N LEU A 334 41.21 13.75 -14.34
CA LEU A 334 40.14 12.75 -14.32
C LEU A 334 40.26 11.82 -13.11
N ILE A 335 41.45 11.24 -12.88
CA ILE A 335 41.66 10.34 -11.75
C ILE A 335 41.55 11.07 -10.40
N LEU A 336 42.21 12.21 -10.22
CA LEU A 336 42.22 12.88 -8.91
C LEU A 336 40.86 13.50 -8.59
N VAL A 337 40.21 14.16 -9.55
CA VAL A 337 38.90 14.77 -9.34
C VAL A 337 37.85 13.66 -9.16
N ASP A 338 37.80 12.63 -10.01
CA ASP A 338 36.80 11.55 -9.85
C ASP A 338 37.05 10.69 -8.60
N THR A 339 38.31 10.41 -8.24
CA THR A 339 38.60 9.63 -7.02
C THR A 339 38.30 10.45 -5.75
N ILE A 340 38.51 11.77 -5.79
CA ILE A 340 38.17 12.68 -4.69
C ILE A 340 36.66 12.95 -4.66
N VAL A 341 35.96 13.00 -5.79
CA VAL A 341 34.49 13.13 -5.88
C VAL A 341 33.81 11.86 -5.37
N VAL A 342 34.28 10.68 -5.77
CA VAL A 342 33.80 9.40 -5.24
C VAL A 342 34.17 9.25 -3.77
N GLY A 343 35.36 9.70 -3.34
CA GLY A 343 35.81 9.61 -1.96
C GLY A 343 35.11 10.59 -1.01
N ILE A 344 34.99 11.86 -1.39
CA ILE A 344 34.31 12.91 -0.61
C ILE A 344 32.80 12.74 -0.70
N GLY A 345 32.23 12.42 -1.87
CA GLY A 345 30.82 12.05 -2.02
C GLY A 345 30.48 10.82 -1.19
N ALA A 346 31.30 9.76 -1.25
CA ALA A 346 31.17 8.64 -0.34
C ALA A 346 31.24 9.12 1.11
N ILE A 347 32.12 10.04 1.51
CA ILE A 347 32.21 10.54 2.89
C ILE A 347 31.03 11.47 3.30
N THR A 348 30.55 12.37 2.44
CA THR A 348 29.42 13.28 2.73
C THR A 348 28.07 12.58 2.70
N ILE A 349 27.96 11.41 2.06
CA ILE A 349 26.76 10.56 2.04
C ILE A 349 26.91 9.39 3.03
N TYR A 350 28.09 8.77 3.13
CA TYR A 350 28.39 7.77 4.16
C TYR A 350 28.37 8.39 5.53
N ILE A 351 28.82 9.61 5.78
CA ILE A 351 28.81 10.11 7.16
C ILE A 351 27.37 10.24 7.67
N PRO A 352 26.39 10.83 6.95
CA PRO A 352 25.00 10.80 7.36
C PRO A 352 24.40 9.39 7.39
N PHE A 353 24.75 8.50 6.46
CA PHE A 353 24.24 7.12 6.41
C PHE A 353 24.84 6.22 7.51
N VAL A 354 26.14 6.32 7.76
CA VAL A 354 26.85 5.70 8.88
C VAL A 354 26.40 6.34 10.17
N VAL A 355 26.21 7.66 10.28
CA VAL A 355 25.64 8.29 11.47
C VAL A 355 24.21 7.85 11.68
N LEU A 356 23.39 7.70 10.64
CA LEU A 356 22.03 7.17 10.73
C LEU A 356 22.02 5.69 11.12
N ILE A 357 22.90 4.87 10.54
CA ILE A 357 23.10 3.46 10.90
C ILE A 357 23.69 3.35 12.30
N PHE A 358 24.59 4.22 12.73
CA PHE A 358 25.17 4.26 14.07
C PHE A 358 24.18 4.84 15.08
N LEU A 359 23.25 5.70 14.66
CA LEU A 359 22.11 6.15 15.46
C LEU A 359 21.14 5.00 15.63
N ILE A 360 20.78 4.32 14.54
CA ILE A 360 19.93 3.12 14.53
C ILE A 360 20.61 2.03 15.35
N TYR A 361 21.92 1.82 15.21
CA TYR A 361 22.71 0.85 15.96
C TYR A 361 22.86 1.26 17.43
N ALA A 362 23.09 2.53 17.77
CA ALA A 362 23.12 3.00 19.15
C ALA A 362 21.73 2.96 19.81
N LEU A 363 20.66 3.18 19.04
CA LEU A 363 19.28 2.99 19.47
C LEU A 363 18.92 1.50 19.64
N LEU A 364 19.45 0.62 18.80
CA LEU A 364 19.27 -0.84 18.85
C LEU A 364 20.16 -1.51 19.91
N GLU A 365 21.38 -1.02 20.13
CA GLU A 365 22.36 -1.56 21.08
C GLU A 365 22.10 -1.03 22.50
N SER A 366 21.63 0.22 22.66
CA SER A 366 21.16 0.73 23.97
C SER A 366 19.88 0.06 24.49
N SER A 367 19.21 -0.74 23.65
CA SER A 367 17.98 -1.47 23.99
C SER A 367 18.15 -2.99 24.10
N ARG A 368 19.40 -3.52 23.97
CA ARG A 368 19.73 -4.86 24.48
C ARG A 368 19.86 -4.82 26.01
N MET A 369 18.72 -4.60 26.67
CA MET A 369 18.31 -5.16 27.96
C MET A 369 17.21 -4.28 28.55
N ILE A 370 16.09 -4.93 28.87
CA ILE A 370 14.96 -4.54 29.74
C ILE A 370 13.65 -4.21 29.00
N LYS A 371 12.68 -5.12 29.18
CA LYS A 371 11.24 -4.96 28.94
C LYS A 371 10.65 -3.93 29.93
N GLY A 372 9.96 -2.91 29.41
CA GLY A 372 8.98 -2.08 30.11
C GLY A 372 9.28 -0.58 30.09
N ALA A 373 8.55 0.14 29.24
CA ALA A 373 8.40 1.61 29.06
C ALA A 373 8.85 2.05 27.66
N ASP A 374 7.87 2.21 26.76
CA ASP A 374 7.99 2.54 25.32
C ASP A 374 8.99 1.66 24.58
N THR A 375 8.51 0.71 23.76
CA THR A 375 9.39 0.03 22.82
C THR A 375 9.98 1.07 21.85
N LEU A 376 11.15 0.79 21.26
CA LEU A 376 11.72 1.62 20.18
C LEU A 376 10.66 1.93 19.11
N SER A 377 9.77 0.96 18.85
CA SER A 377 8.62 1.11 17.97
C SER A 377 7.70 2.23 18.43
N ASP A 378 7.30 2.25 19.71
CA ASP A 378 6.36 3.25 20.24
C ASP A 378 6.93 4.67 20.17
N HIS A 379 8.24 4.84 20.39
CA HIS A 379 8.89 6.15 20.30
C HIS A 379 9.02 6.63 18.85
N LEU A 380 9.44 5.74 17.94
CA LEU A 380 9.48 6.02 16.50
C LEU A 380 8.09 6.28 15.96
N ASP A 381 7.08 5.51 16.40
CA ASP A 381 5.68 5.69 16.02
C ASP A 381 5.19 7.06 16.49
N ARG A 382 5.51 7.52 17.70
CA ARG A 382 5.12 8.86 18.18
C ARG A 382 5.64 10.01 17.30
N ILE A 383 6.81 9.84 16.67
CA ILE A 383 7.42 10.83 15.79
C ILE A 383 6.89 10.68 14.36
N THR A 384 6.94 9.46 13.82
CA THR A 384 6.59 9.17 12.43
C THR A 384 5.08 9.21 12.18
N THR A 385 4.25 8.91 13.18
CA THR A 385 2.78 9.00 13.08
C THR A 385 2.22 10.33 13.55
N ASN A 386 3.09 11.27 13.95
CA ASN A 386 2.66 12.60 14.37
C ASN A 386 1.96 13.35 13.21
N ARG A 387 0.82 13.98 13.50
CA ARG A 387 0.02 14.69 12.49
C ARG A 387 0.77 15.84 11.78
N ALA A 388 1.70 16.51 12.47
CA ALA A 388 2.45 17.63 11.93
C ALA A 388 3.80 17.21 11.35
N LEU A 389 4.51 16.28 12.02
CA LEU A 389 5.85 15.84 11.59
C LEU A 389 5.84 14.65 10.62
N GLY A 390 4.79 13.82 10.63
CA GLY A 390 4.72 12.61 9.81
C GLY A 390 4.77 12.87 8.30
N ILE A 391 4.02 13.85 7.80
CA ILE A 391 4.02 14.20 6.36
C ILE A 391 5.39 14.77 5.94
N PRO A 392 5.99 15.75 6.64
CA PRO A 392 7.34 16.22 6.33
C PRO A 392 8.40 15.12 6.40
N ILE A 393 8.37 14.25 7.41
CA ILE A 393 9.30 13.11 7.54
C ILE A 393 9.16 12.17 6.34
N PHE A 394 7.92 11.88 5.95
CA PHE A 394 7.65 11.07 4.77
C PHE A 394 8.19 11.69 3.48
N LEU A 395 7.92 12.98 3.25
CA LEU A 395 8.44 13.69 2.08
C LEU A 395 9.97 13.73 2.06
N LEU A 396 10.61 13.95 3.22
CA LEU A 396 12.06 13.91 3.37
C LEU A 396 12.63 12.52 3.05
N LEU A 397 11.99 11.47 3.56
CA LEU A 397 12.44 10.09 3.34
C LEU A 397 12.27 9.66 1.87
N MET A 398 11.23 10.14 1.20
CA MET A 398 11.08 9.98 -0.25
C MET A 398 12.12 10.76 -1.04
N PHE A 399 12.41 12.00 -0.65
CA PHE A 399 13.48 12.78 -1.27
C PHE A 399 14.82 12.04 -1.18
N ILE A 400 15.18 11.52 0.00
CA ILE A 400 16.38 10.71 0.20
C ILE A 400 16.36 9.46 -0.68
N THR A 401 15.23 8.76 -0.77
CA THR A 401 15.07 7.56 -1.60
C THR A 401 15.37 7.84 -3.07
N PHE A 402 14.82 8.92 -3.63
CA PHE A 402 15.08 9.29 -5.02
C PHE A 402 16.52 9.72 -5.22
N ASN A 403 17.05 10.58 -4.36
CA ASN A 403 18.42 11.07 -4.46
C ASN A 403 19.44 9.91 -4.43
N LEU A 404 19.30 8.99 -3.47
CA LEU A 404 20.13 7.78 -3.38
C LEU A 404 20.01 6.88 -4.62
N THR A 405 18.80 6.77 -5.19
CA THR A 405 18.56 5.98 -6.41
C THR A 405 19.37 6.52 -7.59
N PHE A 406 19.40 7.84 -7.78
CA PHE A 406 20.13 8.46 -8.89
C PHE A 406 21.63 8.45 -8.67
N GLU A 407 22.07 8.81 -7.48
CA GLU A 407 23.48 8.94 -7.16
C GLU A 407 24.23 7.61 -7.22
N ILE A 408 23.59 6.52 -6.78
CA ILE A 408 24.17 5.17 -6.91
C ILE A 408 23.87 4.58 -8.29
N GLY A 409 22.71 4.90 -8.87
CA GLY A 409 22.26 4.34 -10.15
C GLY A 409 23.06 4.85 -11.35
N ALA A 410 23.48 6.12 -11.36
CA ALA A 410 24.16 6.73 -12.50
C ALA A 410 25.52 6.09 -12.81
N PRO A 411 26.44 5.91 -11.85
CA PRO A 411 27.71 5.23 -12.14
C PRO A 411 27.52 3.78 -12.64
N LEU A 412 26.50 3.07 -12.12
CA LEU A 412 26.17 1.72 -12.57
C LEU A 412 25.55 1.70 -13.97
N SER A 413 24.80 2.74 -14.31
CA SER A 413 24.20 2.99 -15.62
C SER A 413 25.30 3.21 -16.66
N ASP A 414 26.28 4.06 -16.37
CA ASP A 414 27.41 4.33 -17.27
C ASP A 414 28.25 3.08 -17.56
N VAL A 415 28.48 2.24 -16.53
CA VAL A 415 29.13 0.94 -16.70
C VAL A 415 28.31 -0.01 -17.59
N THR A 416 26.99 0.05 -17.47
CA THR A 416 26.08 -0.76 -18.28
C THR A 416 26.09 -0.28 -19.74
N ASP A 417 26.11 1.03 -19.97
CA ASP A 417 26.19 1.62 -21.30
C ASP A 417 27.50 1.23 -22.00
N TRP A 418 28.64 1.46 -21.34
CA TRP A 418 29.96 1.06 -21.82
C TRP A 418 30.03 -0.44 -22.17
N PHE A 419 29.46 -1.30 -21.31
CA PHE A 419 29.46 -2.73 -21.57
C PHE A 419 28.62 -3.12 -22.80
N ILE A 420 27.52 -2.42 -23.06
CA ILE A 420 26.64 -2.77 -24.18
C ILE A 420 27.13 -2.16 -25.48
N VAL A 421 27.47 -0.87 -25.48
CA VAL A 421 27.85 -0.14 -26.69
C VAL A 421 29.27 -0.50 -27.10
N ASP A 422 30.24 -0.36 -26.20
CA ASP A 422 31.64 -0.55 -26.58
C ASP A 422 32.05 -2.03 -26.60
N VAL A 423 31.70 -2.79 -25.56
CA VAL A 423 32.15 -4.20 -25.45
C VAL A 423 31.31 -5.12 -26.34
N ILE A 424 29.98 -5.11 -26.19
CA ILE A 424 29.11 -5.97 -27.01
C ILE A 424 29.00 -5.44 -28.44
N GLY A 425 28.76 -4.13 -28.62
CA GLY A 425 28.67 -3.51 -29.95
C GLY A 425 29.96 -3.69 -30.75
N GLY A 426 31.11 -3.39 -30.16
CA GLY A 426 32.41 -3.61 -30.80
C GLY A 426 32.70 -5.08 -31.14
N ALA A 427 32.31 -6.02 -30.27
CA ALA A 427 32.45 -7.45 -30.56
C ALA A 427 31.54 -7.91 -31.72
N VAL A 428 30.29 -7.43 -31.76
CA VAL A 428 29.33 -7.74 -32.83
C VAL A 428 29.80 -7.15 -34.15
N GLU A 429 30.27 -5.90 -34.16
CA GLU A 429 30.84 -5.25 -35.34
C GLU A 429 32.04 -6.03 -35.87
N GLY A 430 32.98 -6.41 -35.00
CA GLY A 430 34.16 -7.19 -35.39
C GLY A 430 33.82 -8.58 -35.96
N ILE A 431 32.82 -9.26 -35.41
CA ILE A 431 32.35 -10.56 -35.92
C ILE A 431 31.65 -10.40 -37.27
N LEU A 432 30.79 -9.41 -37.43
CA LEU A 432 30.01 -9.22 -38.66
C LEU A 432 30.88 -8.70 -39.82
N THR A 433 31.81 -7.79 -39.55
CA THR A 433 32.77 -7.31 -40.54
C THR A 433 33.74 -8.41 -40.98
N SER A 434 34.24 -9.24 -40.04
CA SER A 434 35.09 -10.39 -40.39
C SER A 434 34.34 -11.50 -41.15
N ALA A 435 33.02 -11.61 -40.97
CA ALA A 435 32.15 -12.51 -41.73
C ALA A 435 31.71 -11.94 -43.10
N ASN A 436 32.13 -10.72 -43.46
CA ASN A 436 31.71 -10.01 -44.67
C ASN A 436 30.18 -9.90 -44.79
N ALA A 437 29.52 -9.61 -43.66
CA ALA A 437 28.09 -9.45 -43.58
C ALA A 437 27.61 -8.23 -44.42
N PRO A 438 26.42 -8.30 -45.03
CA PRO A 438 25.87 -7.17 -45.78
C PRO A 438 25.50 -6.00 -44.86
N ASP A 439 25.58 -4.76 -45.37
CA ASP A 439 25.41 -3.51 -44.59
C ASP A 439 24.07 -3.44 -43.83
N TRP A 440 23.00 -3.99 -44.40
CA TRP A 440 21.70 -4.03 -43.71
C TRP A 440 21.72 -4.90 -42.45
N LEU A 441 22.53 -5.97 -42.42
CA LEU A 441 22.66 -6.85 -41.27
C LEU A 441 23.55 -6.20 -40.20
N LEU A 442 24.58 -5.46 -40.63
CA LEU A 442 25.40 -4.65 -39.73
C LEU A 442 24.55 -3.58 -39.04
N SER A 443 23.75 -2.83 -39.81
CA SER A 443 22.85 -1.81 -39.26
C SER A 443 21.75 -2.39 -38.37
N LEU A 444 21.15 -3.53 -38.74
CA LEU A 444 20.17 -4.20 -37.85
C LEU A 444 20.81 -4.61 -36.52
N ALA A 445 22.04 -5.14 -36.56
CA ALA A 445 22.71 -5.62 -35.36
C ALA A 445 23.17 -4.47 -34.45
N LEU A 446 23.81 -3.45 -35.02
CA LEU A 446 24.38 -2.33 -34.26
C LEU A 446 23.34 -1.25 -33.95
N ASP A 447 22.77 -0.61 -34.98
CA ASP A 447 21.83 0.51 -34.82
C ASP A 447 20.44 0.05 -34.37
N GLY A 448 20.02 -1.15 -34.81
CA GLY A 448 18.78 -1.77 -34.38
C GLY A 448 18.91 -2.37 -32.98
N ILE A 449 19.53 -3.55 -32.89
CA ILE A 449 19.48 -4.39 -31.69
C ILE A 449 20.37 -3.85 -30.57
N VAL A 450 21.66 -3.58 -30.81
CA VAL A 450 22.58 -3.18 -29.74
C VAL A 450 22.22 -1.80 -29.20
N ALA A 451 22.06 -0.79 -30.05
CA ALA A 451 21.69 0.56 -29.61
C ALA A 451 20.28 0.60 -29.00
N GLY A 452 19.31 -0.04 -29.65
CA GLY A 452 17.92 -0.06 -29.17
C GLY A 452 17.75 -0.81 -27.84
N VAL A 453 18.37 -1.98 -27.66
CA VAL A 453 18.34 -2.71 -26.37
C VAL A 453 19.21 -2.02 -25.32
N GLY A 454 20.36 -1.46 -25.71
CA GLY A 454 21.28 -0.73 -24.85
C GLY A 454 20.60 0.44 -24.16
N SER A 455 19.94 1.30 -24.93
CA SER A 455 19.19 2.46 -24.41
C SER A 455 18.22 2.10 -23.28
N VAL A 456 17.69 0.87 -23.24
CA VAL A 456 16.78 0.42 -22.18
C VAL A 456 17.52 -0.22 -21.01
N LEU A 457 18.51 -1.06 -21.29
CA LEU A 457 19.24 -1.80 -20.26
C LEU A 457 20.06 -0.89 -19.34
N VAL A 458 20.51 0.25 -19.84
CA VAL A 458 21.16 1.33 -19.08
C VAL A 458 20.30 1.78 -17.89
N PHE A 459 18.97 1.62 -17.94
CA PHE A 459 18.08 1.98 -16.82
C PHE A 459 17.86 0.90 -15.76
N VAL A 460 18.30 -0.34 -16.02
CA VAL A 460 18.13 -1.45 -15.09
C VAL A 460 18.73 -1.16 -13.70
N PRO A 461 19.92 -0.56 -13.57
CA PRO A 461 20.49 -0.22 -12.26
C PRO A 461 19.58 0.69 -11.42
N PHE A 462 19.02 1.77 -12.00
CA PHE A 462 18.10 2.66 -11.28
C PHE A 462 16.84 1.93 -10.79
N ILE A 463 16.29 1.02 -11.61
CA ILE A 463 15.11 0.23 -11.25
C ILE A 463 15.42 -0.75 -10.11
N PHE A 464 16.58 -1.39 -10.13
CA PHE A 464 17.01 -2.25 -9.03
C PHE A 464 17.26 -1.45 -7.75
N MET A 465 17.84 -0.25 -7.85
CA MET A 465 18.06 0.64 -6.70
C MET A 465 16.75 1.10 -6.05
N ILE A 466 15.76 1.52 -6.83
CA ILE A 466 14.47 1.92 -6.27
C ILE A 466 13.73 0.73 -5.64
N PHE A 467 13.81 -0.47 -6.24
CA PHE A 467 13.23 -1.68 -5.63
C PHE A 467 13.95 -2.11 -4.36
N LEU A 468 15.27 -1.94 -4.29
CA LEU A 468 16.06 -2.17 -3.08
C LEU A 468 15.60 -1.27 -1.93
N ILE A 469 15.50 0.04 -2.18
CA ILE A 469 15.11 0.99 -1.13
C ILE A 469 13.66 0.78 -0.72
N ILE A 470 12.74 0.57 -1.66
CA ILE A 470 11.34 0.27 -1.33
C ILE A 470 11.23 -1.03 -0.53
N ALA A 471 11.99 -2.08 -0.87
CA ALA A 471 12.00 -3.33 -0.11
C ALA A 471 12.48 -3.12 1.35
N ILE A 472 13.48 -2.27 1.56
CA ILE A 472 13.94 -1.88 2.91
C ILE A 472 12.82 -1.15 3.67
N LEU A 473 12.13 -0.20 3.04
CA LEU A 473 11.04 0.56 3.67
C LEU A 473 9.80 -0.32 3.97
N GLU A 474 9.57 -1.33 3.15
CA GLU A 474 8.51 -2.32 3.31
C GLU A 474 8.82 -3.28 4.48
N ASP A 475 10.00 -3.90 4.48
CA ASP A 475 10.44 -4.85 5.51
C ASP A 475 10.63 -4.22 6.89
N THR A 476 11.00 -2.93 6.94
CA THR A 476 11.06 -2.18 8.21
C THR A 476 9.68 -1.93 8.82
N GLY A 477 8.61 -2.01 8.03
CA GLY A 477 7.26 -1.65 8.43
C GLY A 477 6.98 -0.15 8.39
N TYR A 478 7.89 0.68 7.86
CA TYR A 478 7.68 2.12 7.73
C TYR A 478 6.51 2.47 6.80
N LEU A 479 6.33 1.71 5.70
CA LEU A 479 5.23 1.93 4.75
C LEU A 479 3.84 1.89 5.41
N ALA A 480 3.65 1.08 6.45
CA ALA A 480 2.39 1.03 7.21
C ALA A 480 2.13 2.33 7.99
N ARG A 481 3.18 2.96 8.56
CA ARG A 481 3.07 4.25 9.26
C ARG A 481 2.84 5.39 8.29
N ALA A 482 3.54 5.36 7.15
CA ALA A 482 3.31 6.34 6.09
C ALA A 482 1.86 6.28 5.59
N ALA A 483 1.29 5.07 5.42
CA ALA A 483 -0.11 4.88 5.10
C ALA A 483 -1.05 5.43 6.19
N PHE A 484 -0.74 5.21 7.46
CA PHE A 484 -1.51 5.75 8.58
C PHE A 484 -1.52 7.29 8.61
N VAL A 485 -0.37 7.94 8.43
CA VAL A 485 -0.26 9.40 8.35
C VAL A 485 -1.04 9.96 7.16
N MET A 486 -0.97 9.26 6.04
CA MET A 486 -1.62 9.66 4.79
C MET A 486 -3.13 9.36 4.77
N ASP A 487 -3.65 8.56 5.70
CA ASP A 487 -5.05 8.15 5.72
C ASP A 487 -6.02 9.33 5.69
N LYS A 488 -5.77 10.37 6.50
CA LYS A 488 -6.60 11.58 6.52
C LYS A 488 -6.57 12.35 5.20
N VAL A 489 -5.46 12.32 4.47
CA VAL A 489 -5.33 12.94 3.14
C VAL A 489 -6.05 12.09 2.10
N MET A 490 -5.89 10.77 2.16
CA MET A 490 -6.54 9.81 1.26
C MET A 490 -8.06 9.87 1.40
N HIS A 491 -8.60 9.93 2.62
CA HIS A 491 -10.03 10.06 2.87
C HIS A 491 -10.65 11.30 2.22
N LYS A 492 -9.92 12.43 2.19
CA LYS A 492 -10.38 13.63 1.46
C LYS A 492 -10.54 13.37 -0.04
N ILE A 493 -9.63 12.60 -0.62
CA ILE A 493 -9.65 12.18 -2.04
C ILE A 493 -10.71 11.09 -2.29
N GLY A 494 -11.28 10.49 -1.22
CA GLY A 494 -12.24 9.40 -1.30
C GLY A 494 -11.60 8.02 -1.40
N LEU A 495 -10.34 7.91 -0.97
CA LEU A 495 -9.56 6.68 -0.91
C LEU A 495 -9.31 6.31 0.56
N HIS A 496 -9.15 5.01 0.80
CA HIS A 496 -8.71 4.49 2.08
C HIS A 496 -7.19 4.66 2.27
N GLY A 497 -6.68 4.84 3.49
CA GLY A 497 -5.24 4.99 3.77
C GLY A 497 -4.36 3.87 3.24
N LYS A 498 -4.85 2.61 3.22
CA LYS A 498 -4.15 1.48 2.56
C LYS A 498 -3.85 1.71 1.07
N SER A 499 -4.64 2.54 0.39
CA SER A 499 -4.48 2.88 -1.04
C SER A 499 -3.18 3.65 -1.32
N PHE A 500 -2.65 4.30 -0.28
CA PHE A 500 -1.39 5.02 -0.35
C PHE A 500 -0.21 4.10 -0.67
N ILE A 501 -0.20 2.87 -0.14
CA ILE A 501 0.91 1.92 -0.33
C ILE A 501 1.07 1.58 -1.83
N PRO A 502 0.03 1.10 -2.54
CA PRO A 502 0.06 0.96 -3.99
C PRO A 502 0.47 2.24 -4.74
N MET A 503 -0.07 3.40 -4.36
CA MET A 503 0.26 4.66 -5.04
C MET A 503 1.74 5.02 -4.90
N LEU A 504 2.32 4.78 -3.72
CA LEU A 504 3.73 5.00 -3.49
C LEU A 504 4.63 4.07 -4.32
N LEU A 505 4.25 2.79 -4.40
CA LEU A 505 4.90 1.82 -5.27
C LEU A 505 4.86 2.25 -6.75
N GLY A 506 3.85 3.04 -7.14
CA GLY A 506 3.66 3.57 -8.50
C GLY A 506 4.80 4.47 -8.98
N PHE A 507 5.44 5.22 -8.06
CA PHE A 507 6.63 6.02 -8.40
C PHE A 507 7.83 5.16 -8.84
N GLY A 508 7.91 3.92 -8.37
CA GLY A 508 8.84 2.93 -8.92
C GLY A 508 8.32 2.40 -10.25
N CYS A 509 7.25 1.62 -10.20
CA CYS A 509 6.62 1.05 -11.38
C CYS A 509 5.12 0.83 -11.17
N ASN A 510 4.32 1.26 -12.14
CA ASN A 510 2.86 1.12 -12.08
C ASN A 510 2.39 -0.35 -12.07
N VAL A 511 3.18 -1.30 -12.60
CA VAL A 511 2.82 -2.73 -12.66
C VAL A 511 2.71 -3.38 -11.26
N PRO A 512 3.78 -3.47 -10.45
CA PRO A 512 3.70 -4.03 -9.10
C PRO A 512 2.76 -3.21 -8.20
N ALA A 513 2.69 -1.90 -8.43
CA ALA A 513 1.80 -1.01 -7.72
C ALA A 513 0.31 -1.34 -7.97
N ILE A 514 -0.10 -1.57 -9.23
CA ILE A 514 -1.46 -2.02 -9.57
C ILE A 514 -1.73 -3.39 -8.92
N MET A 515 -0.77 -4.32 -8.90
CA MET A 515 -0.95 -5.62 -8.26
C MET A 515 -1.09 -5.52 -6.73
N ALA A 516 -0.40 -4.58 -6.09
CA ALA A 516 -0.47 -4.33 -4.65
C ALA A 516 -1.85 -3.86 -4.19
N THR A 517 -2.69 -3.36 -5.11
CA THR A 517 -4.08 -2.97 -4.80
C THR A 517 -4.96 -4.14 -4.36
N ARG A 518 -4.51 -5.40 -4.51
CA ARG A 518 -5.17 -6.59 -3.94
C ARG A 518 -5.26 -6.58 -2.42
N VAL A 519 -4.42 -5.79 -1.75
CA VAL A 519 -4.48 -5.58 -0.30
C VAL A 519 -5.69 -4.72 0.10
N LEU A 520 -6.33 -4.04 -0.85
CA LEU A 520 -7.53 -3.25 -0.62
C LEU A 520 -8.75 -4.16 -0.58
N GLU A 521 -9.40 -4.19 0.58
CA GLU A 521 -10.58 -5.02 0.86
C GLU A 521 -11.80 -4.54 0.06
N ASN A 522 -11.95 -3.23 -0.12
CA ASN A 522 -13.04 -2.65 -0.89
C ASN A 522 -12.72 -2.61 -2.39
N GLU A 523 -13.63 -3.16 -3.19
CA GLU A 523 -13.52 -3.16 -4.66
C GLU A 523 -13.49 -1.74 -5.24
N ARG A 524 -14.26 -0.80 -4.67
CA ARG A 524 -14.26 0.61 -5.09
C ARG A 524 -12.89 1.26 -4.92
N ASP A 525 -12.30 1.15 -3.73
CA ASP A 525 -11.00 1.75 -3.42
C ASP A 525 -9.93 1.11 -4.27
N ARG A 526 -10.03 -0.19 -4.52
CA ARG A 526 -9.18 -0.93 -5.44
C ARG A 526 -9.25 -0.37 -6.86
N ILE A 527 -10.45 -0.27 -7.46
CA ILE A 527 -10.60 0.26 -8.82
C ILE A 527 -10.11 1.71 -8.88
N LEU A 528 -10.49 2.56 -7.93
CA LEU A 528 -10.11 3.96 -7.90
C LEU A 528 -8.59 4.13 -7.81
N THR A 529 -7.93 3.34 -6.95
CA THR A 529 -6.47 3.33 -6.82
C THR A 529 -5.80 2.88 -8.12
N ILE A 530 -6.30 1.83 -8.77
CA ILE A 530 -5.77 1.35 -10.05
C ILE A 530 -5.86 2.43 -11.14
N LEU A 531 -6.93 3.23 -11.17
CA LEU A 531 -7.11 4.30 -12.16
C LEU A 531 -6.30 5.56 -11.83
N ILE A 532 -5.99 5.82 -10.56
CA ILE A 532 -5.19 7.01 -10.21
C ILE A 532 -3.68 6.72 -10.36
N ASN A 533 -3.26 5.48 -10.15
CA ASN A 533 -1.86 5.09 -10.15
C ASN A 533 -1.06 5.48 -11.41
N PRO A 534 -1.59 5.42 -12.65
CA PRO A 534 -0.86 5.86 -13.85
C PRO A 534 -0.34 7.30 -13.82
N PHE A 535 -0.92 8.17 -13.00
CA PHE A 535 -0.47 9.56 -12.81
C PHE A 535 0.73 9.69 -11.86
N MET A 536 1.06 8.63 -11.12
CA MET A 536 2.33 8.56 -10.40
C MET A 536 3.46 8.43 -11.43
N SER A 537 4.44 9.31 -11.33
CA SER A 537 5.57 9.31 -12.26
C SER A 537 6.47 8.12 -11.96
N CYS A 538 6.33 7.06 -12.74
CA CYS A 538 7.16 5.86 -12.64
C CYS A 538 8.57 6.10 -13.20
N GLY A 539 9.55 5.36 -12.70
CA GLY A 539 10.96 5.51 -13.10
C GLY A 539 11.21 5.41 -14.61
N ALA A 540 10.39 4.65 -15.34
CA ALA A 540 10.50 4.50 -16.80
C ALA A 540 10.27 5.80 -17.60
N ARG A 541 9.74 6.87 -16.98
CA ARG A 541 9.57 8.18 -17.62
C ARG A 541 10.79 9.10 -17.46
N LEU A 542 11.66 8.80 -16.49
CA LEU A 542 12.85 9.60 -16.19
C LEU A 542 13.80 9.78 -17.38
N PRO A 543 14.03 8.81 -18.27
CA PRO A 543 14.91 8.99 -19.42
C PRO A 543 14.49 10.17 -20.30
N VAL A 544 13.19 10.27 -20.56
CA VAL A 544 12.62 11.34 -21.37
C VAL A 544 12.77 12.68 -20.64
N TYR A 545 12.61 12.68 -19.32
CA TYR A 545 12.75 13.90 -18.53
C TYR A 545 14.19 14.40 -18.58
N ILE A 546 15.16 13.53 -18.29
CA ILE A 546 16.58 13.87 -18.26
C ILE A 546 17.03 14.41 -19.62
N LEU A 547 16.68 13.73 -20.71
CA LEU A 547 17.04 14.16 -22.07
C LEU A 547 16.52 15.58 -22.37
N PHE A 548 15.25 15.84 -22.15
CA PHE A 548 14.66 17.16 -22.46
C PHE A 548 15.10 18.24 -21.46
N THR A 549 15.34 17.91 -20.19
CA THR A 549 15.86 18.89 -19.23
C THR A 549 17.29 19.28 -19.51
N ALA A 550 18.15 18.30 -19.85
CA ALA A 550 19.52 18.57 -20.30
C ALA A 550 19.54 19.36 -21.61
N ALA A 551 18.55 19.18 -22.49
CA ALA A 551 18.49 19.92 -23.75
C ALA A 551 18.00 21.37 -23.62
N PHE A 552 17.01 21.65 -22.78
CA PHE A 552 16.32 22.95 -22.78
C PHE A 552 16.43 23.75 -21.48
N PHE A 553 16.78 23.09 -20.37
CA PHE A 553 16.63 23.65 -19.03
C PHE A 553 17.94 23.55 -18.25
N THR A 554 19.04 23.97 -18.86
CA THR A 554 20.38 24.00 -18.25
C THR A 554 20.64 25.29 -17.47
N GLY A 555 21.37 25.19 -16.35
CA GLY A 555 21.76 26.32 -15.52
C GLY A 555 21.32 26.21 -14.06
N THR A 556 21.55 27.29 -13.32
CA THR A 556 21.40 27.33 -11.86
C THR A 556 20.48 28.47 -11.45
N THR A 557 19.43 28.14 -10.68
CA THR A 557 18.45 29.11 -10.16
C THR A 557 18.46 29.12 -8.64
N MET A 558 18.41 30.31 -8.04
CA MET A 558 18.25 30.45 -6.59
C MET A 558 16.77 30.32 -6.19
N VAL A 559 16.47 29.34 -5.34
CA VAL A 559 15.13 29.13 -4.77
C VAL A 559 15.24 29.02 -3.25
N PHE A 560 14.53 29.88 -2.51
CA PHE A 560 14.60 29.98 -1.05
C PHE A 560 16.03 30.12 -0.46
N GLY A 561 16.95 30.73 -1.20
CA GLY A 561 18.35 30.92 -0.79
C GLY A 561 19.25 29.71 -1.04
N PHE A 562 18.76 28.65 -1.69
CA PHE A 562 19.54 27.49 -2.11
C PHE A 562 19.82 27.56 -3.62
N SER A 563 21.06 27.23 -4.00
CA SER A 563 21.48 27.10 -5.39
C SER A 563 21.02 25.74 -5.93
N LEU A 564 20.08 25.73 -6.89
CA LEU A 564 19.48 24.51 -7.44
C LEU A 564 19.59 24.51 -8.97
N ASN A 565 19.89 23.34 -9.53
CA ASN A 565 19.87 23.14 -10.99
C ASN A 565 18.44 23.29 -11.53
N THR A 566 18.29 24.01 -12.65
CA THR A 566 16.98 24.20 -13.30
C THR A 566 16.35 22.88 -13.75
N GLU A 567 17.16 21.91 -14.16
CA GLU A 567 16.73 20.56 -14.50
C GLU A 567 15.97 19.90 -13.35
N THR A 568 16.53 19.96 -12.14
CA THR A 568 15.93 19.42 -10.92
C THR A 568 14.59 20.09 -10.62
N ILE A 569 14.48 21.40 -10.83
CA ILE A 569 13.24 22.16 -10.62
C ILE A 569 12.16 21.68 -11.60
N VAL A 570 12.50 21.52 -12.88
CA VAL A 570 11.58 21.05 -13.91
C VAL A 570 11.10 19.63 -13.60
N ILE A 571 12.01 18.70 -13.31
CA ILE A 571 11.64 17.32 -12.94
C ILE A 571 10.73 17.33 -11.71
N TYR A 572 11.09 18.09 -10.66
CA TYR A 572 10.28 18.19 -9.45
C TYR A 572 8.87 18.74 -9.73
N SER A 573 8.77 19.74 -10.61
CA SER A 573 7.48 20.31 -11.03
C SER A 573 6.59 19.28 -11.74
N LEU A 574 7.17 18.40 -12.57
CA LEU A 574 6.45 17.31 -13.22
C LEU A 574 5.93 16.27 -12.20
N TYR A 575 6.75 15.91 -11.22
CA TYR A 575 6.33 15.00 -10.14
C TYR A 575 5.16 15.58 -9.34
N LEU A 576 5.24 16.85 -8.97
CA LEU A 576 4.14 17.55 -8.28
C LEU A 576 2.89 17.66 -9.15
N LEU A 577 3.04 17.92 -10.44
CA LEU A 577 1.93 17.96 -11.39
C LEU A 577 1.21 16.60 -11.46
N GLY A 578 1.97 15.50 -11.55
CA GLY A 578 1.42 14.14 -11.56
C GLY A 578 0.59 13.84 -10.31
N ILE A 579 1.13 14.16 -9.12
CA ILE A 579 0.42 14.01 -7.84
C ILE A 579 -0.84 14.90 -7.81
N SER A 580 -0.75 16.14 -8.31
CA SER A 580 -1.87 17.07 -8.33
C SER A 580 -3.01 16.57 -9.23
N VAL A 581 -2.68 16.10 -10.43
CA VAL A 581 -3.64 15.50 -11.37
C VAL A 581 -4.24 14.22 -10.78
N ALA A 582 -3.44 13.38 -10.12
CA ALA A 582 -3.92 12.19 -9.41
C ALA A 582 -4.99 12.54 -8.36
N ILE A 583 -4.74 13.57 -7.55
CA ILE A 583 -5.68 14.09 -6.54
C ILE A 583 -6.97 14.60 -7.19
N ILE A 584 -6.85 15.43 -8.23
CA ILE A 584 -8.00 15.99 -8.96
C ILE A 584 -8.86 14.87 -9.56
N MET A 585 -8.23 13.90 -10.23
CA MET A 585 -8.93 12.77 -10.83
C MET A 585 -9.59 11.88 -9.78
N GLY A 586 -8.97 11.69 -8.62
CA GLY A 586 -9.59 10.98 -7.50
C GLY A 586 -10.86 11.66 -7.00
N LEU A 587 -10.84 12.99 -6.84
CA LEU A 587 -12.01 13.78 -6.47
C LEU A 587 -13.12 13.72 -7.54
N ILE A 588 -12.75 13.77 -8.82
CA ILE A 588 -13.71 13.64 -9.93
C ILE A 588 -14.37 12.28 -9.90
N PHE A 589 -13.61 11.18 -9.82
CA PHE A 589 -14.13 9.82 -9.82
C PHE A 589 -14.96 9.50 -8.57
N LYS A 590 -14.58 10.03 -7.40
CA LYS A 590 -15.37 9.96 -6.16
C LYS A 590 -16.78 10.53 -6.34
N ASN A 591 -16.91 11.67 -7.03
CA ASN A 591 -18.20 12.35 -7.18
C ASN A 591 -19.03 11.86 -8.38
N THR A 592 -18.40 11.20 -9.34
CA THR A 592 -19.04 10.76 -10.60
C THR A 592 -19.27 9.25 -10.68
N LEU A 593 -18.18 8.46 -10.70
CA LEU A 593 -18.21 7.02 -11.01
C LEU A 593 -18.54 6.14 -9.80
N PHE A 594 -18.20 6.56 -8.60
CA PHE A 594 -18.36 5.75 -7.40
C PHE A 594 -18.99 6.55 -6.25
N LYS A 595 -20.31 6.47 -6.07
CA LYS A 595 -21.02 7.09 -4.94
C LYS A 595 -21.15 6.07 -3.80
N GLY A 596 -20.74 6.43 -2.58
CA GLY A 596 -20.84 5.55 -1.40
C GLY A 596 -19.89 5.96 -0.28
N LEU A 597 -20.08 5.41 0.91
CA LEU A 597 -19.30 5.71 2.12
C LEU A 597 -17.96 4.95 2.09
N SER A 598 -16.91 5.58 2.62
CA SER A 598 -15.59 4.99 2.86
C SER A 598 -15.65 4.12 4.11
N SER A 599 -15.07 2.92 4.07
CA SER A 599 -15.04 2.04 5.24
C SER A 599 -14.16 2.62 6.36
N PRO A 600 -14.51 2.44 7.65
CA PRO A 600 -13.67 2.82 8.77
C PRO A 600 -12.28 2.19 8.67
N PHE A 601 -11.24 3.00 8.89
CA PHE A 601 -9.86 2.52 8.83
C PHE A 601 -9.38 2.04 10.21
N VAL A 602 -9.37 0.73 10.41
CA VAL A 602 -8.67 0.11 11.55
C VAL A 602 -7.43 -0.59 11.00
N MET A 603 -6.24 -0.07 11.32
CA MET A 603 -4.96 -0.68 10.95
C MET A 603 -4.18 -1.02 12.21
N GLU A 604 -3.91 -2.31 12.37
CA GLU A 604 -2.90 -2.76 13.32
C GLU A 604 -1.52 -2.42 12.74
N LEU A 605 -0.82 -1.47 13.37
CA LEU A 605 0.55 -1.13 12.97
C LEU A 605 1.45 -2.34 13.28
N PRO A 606 2.07 -2.99 12.28
CA PRO A 606 2.98 -4.11 12.54
C PRO A 606 4.19 -3.58 13.32
N PRO A 607 4.80 -4.33 14.25
CA PRO A 607 5.98 -3.86 14.96
C PRO A 607 7.11 -3.55 13.95
N TYR A 608 7.95 -2.55 14.22
CA TYR A 608 9.16 -2.36 13.41
C TYR A 608 10.01 -3.63 13.44
N ARG A 609 10.47 -4.05 12.26
CA ARG A 609 11.35 -5.20 12.10
C ARG A 609 12.65 -4.74 11.46
N MET A 610 13.75 -5.41 11.79
CA MET A 610 14.98 -5.20 11.05
C MET A 610 14.86 -5.93 9.70
N PRO A 611 15.10 -5.24 8.57
CA PRO A 611 15.07 -5.88 7.27
C PRO A 611 16.18 -6.92 7.21
N THR A 612 15.86 -8.11 6.72
CA THR A 612 16.87 -9.15 6.53
C THR A 612 17.55 -8.91 5.19
N LEU A 613 18.89 -8.91 5.16
CA LEU A 613 19.65 -8.72 3.91
C LEU A 613 19.21 -9.71 2.83
N THR A 614 18.94 -10.96 3.23
CA THR A 614 18.46 -12.02 2.35
C THR A 614 17.07 -11.73 1.79
N GLY A 615 16.13 -11.29 2.63
CA GLY A 615 14.76 -10.94 2.20
C GLY A 615 14.76 -9.78 1.22
N VAL A 616 15.46 -8.70 1.57
CA VAL A 616 15.63 -7.52 0.71
C VAL A 616 16.23 -7.92 -0.64
N ALA A 617 17.33 -8.68 -0.65
CA ALA A 617 17.97 -9.11 -1.90
C ALA A 617 17.07 -9.99 -2.77
N ILE A 618 16.34 -10.94 -2.17
CA ILE A 618 15.39 -11.80 -2.90
C ILE A 618 14.28 -10.95 -3.52
N HIS A 619 13.65 -10.07 -2.74
CA HIS A 619 12.55 -9.24 -3.24
C HIS A 619 12.99 -8.25 -4.32
N THR A 620 14.17 -7.64 -4.18
CA THR A 620 14.77 -6.80 -5.23
C THR A 620 15.03 -7.62 -6.49
N TRP A 621 15.63 -8.80 -6.36
CA TRP A 621 15.94 -9.67 -7.50
C TRP A 621 14.69 -10.19 -8.20
N GLU A 622 13.68 -10.65 -7.47
CA GLU A 622 12.42 -11.12 -8.04
C GLU A 622 11.69 -10.02 -8.82
N ARG A 623 11.58 -8.82 -8.24
CA ARG A 623 10.93 -7.67 -8.88
C ARG A 623 11.72 -7.21 -10.12
N GLY A 624 13.04 -7.12 -9.99
CA GLY A 624 13.95 -6.75 -11.08
C GLY A 624 13.97 -7.77 -12.22
N TRP A 625 13.98 -9.07 -11.93
CA TRP A 625 13.96 -10.13 -12.93
C TRP A 625 12.63 -10.19 -13.70
N VAL A 626 11.51 -10.01 -13.01
CA VAL A 626 10.19 -9.90 -13.66
C VAL A 626 10.15 -8.71 -14.61
N PHE A 627 10.77 -7.58 -14.23
CA PHE A 627 10.94 -6.43 -15.11
C PHE A 627 11.78 -6.79 -16.34
N ILE A 628 13.01 -7.31 -16.18
CA ILE A 628 13.91 -7.66 -17.29
C ILE A 628 13.23 -8.64 -18.27
N LYS A 629 12.63 -9.72 -17.77
CA LYS A 629 12.05 -10.77 -18.64
C LYS A 629 10.86 -10.26 -19.46
N LYS A 630 9.97 -9.47 -18.86
CA LYS A 630 8.75 -8.98 -19.52
C LYS A 630 9.00 -7.73 -20.35
N ALA A 631 9.79 -6.78 -19.85
CA ALA A 631 10.12 -5.55 -20.57
C ALA A 631 11.09 -5.87 -21.70
N GLY A 632 12.17 -6.61 -21.44
CA GLY A 632 13.20 -6.89 -22.44
C GLY A 632 12.70 -7.63 -23.68
N THR A 633 11.79 -8.60 -23.54
CA THR A 633 11.22 -9.33 -24.70
C THR A 633 10.31 -8.45 -25.55
N VAL A 634 9.49 -7.61 -24.91
CA VAL A 634 8.62 -6.66 -25.61
C VAL A 634 9.44 -5.57 -26.29
N ILE A 635 10.45 -5.04 -25.60
CA ILE A 635 11.33 -3.99 -26.10
C ILE A 635 12.15 -4.48 -27.28
N PHE A 636 12.76 -5.67 -27.20
CA PHE A 636 13.48 -6.26 -28.32
C PHE A 636 12.59 -6.39 -29.56
N ALA A 637 11.35 -6.88 -29.40
CA ALA A 637 10.41 -7.01 -30.51
C ALA A 637 10.04 -5.64 -31.12
N ILE A 638 9.90 -4.61 -30.28
CA ILE A 638 9.56 -3.24 -30.72
C ILE A 638 10.73 -2.59 -31.44
N VAL A 639 11.94 -2.70 -30.91
CA VAL A 639 13.15 -2.15 -31.52
C VAL A 639 13.36 -2.75 -32.92
N VAL A 640 13.20 -4.07 -33.06
CA VAL A 640 13.25 -4.74 -34.38
C VAL A 640 12.13 -4.26 -35.30
N LEU A 641 10.91 -4.07 -34.78
CA LEU A 641 9.79 -3.54 -35.55
C LEU A 641 10.01 -2.09 -36.01
N ILE A 642 10.50 -1.22 -35.11
CA ILE A 642 10.86 0.18 -35.40
C ILE A 642 11.91 0.20 -36.51
N TRP A 643 12.98 -0.59 -36.36
CA TRP A 643 14.03 -0.69 -37.37
C TRP A 643 13.46 -1.11 -38.73
N PHE A 644 12.59 -2.13 -38.77
CA PHE A 644 11.97 -2.58 -40.02
C PHE A 644 11.08 -1.52 -40.67
N LEU A 645 10.33 -0.76 -39.86
CA LEU A 645 9.48 0.33 -40.35
C LEU A 645 10.28 1.59 -40.75
N ALA A 646 11.45 1.79 -40.14
CA ALA A 646 12.38 2.88 -40.45
C ALA A 646 13.22 2.60 -41.71
N ALA A 647 13.48 1.32 -42.00
CA ALA A 647 14.29 0.88 -43.14
C ALA A 647 13.49 0.66 -44.45
N LEU A 648 12.15 0.74 -44.41
CA LEU A 648 11.28 0.46 -45.56
C LEU A 648 10.45 1.67 -45.98
N PRO A 649 10.13 1.83 -47.28
CA PRO A 649 10.47 0.95 -48.41
C PRO A 649 11.94 1.05 -48.86
N ALA A 650 12.45 -0.02 -49.48
CA ALA A 650 13.86 -0.12 -49.87
C ALA A 650 14.27 1.01 -50.85
N GLY A 651 15.36 1.72 -50.52
CA GLY A 651 15.86 2.86 -51.31
C GLY A 651 15.59 4.24 -50.68
N VAL A 652 14.90 4.26 -49.54
CA VAL A 652 14.65 5.47 -48.74
C VAL A 652 15.72 5.60 -47.64
N GLU A 653 16.09 6.83 -47.28
CA GLU A 653 17.03 7.09 -46.18
C GLU A 653 16.47 6.58 -44.85
N TYR A 654 17.31 5.90 -44.08
CA TYR A 654 16.90 5.25 -42.83
C TYR A 654 16.29 6.27 -41.87
N GLY A 655 15.08 5.98 -41.37
CA GLY A 655 14.40 6.87 -40.43
C GLY A 655 13.99 8.22 -41.01
N SER A 656 13.86 8.35 -42.33
CA SER A 656 13.39 9.59 -42.97
C SER A 656 11.86 9.68 -43.08
N GLU A 657 11.36 10.84 -43.50
CA GLU A 657 9.91 11.10 -43.69
C GLU A 657 9.22 10.14 -44.66
N ASP A 658 9.94 9.65 -45.66
CA ASP A 658 9.41 8.78 -46.72
C ASP A 658 9.34 7.30 -46.31
N SER A 659 9.87 6.96 -45.12
CA SER A 659 9.78 5.62 -44.54
C SER A 659 8.36 5.31 -44.04
N TYR A 660 8.04 4.03 -43.82
CA TYR A 660 6.74 3.63 -43.25
C TYR A 660 6.52 4.23 -41.87
N ILE A 661 7.57 4.35 -41.06
CA ILE A 661 7.49 4.99 -39.75
C ILE A 661 7.19 6.50 -39.88
N GLY A 662 7.80 7.18 -40.86
CA GLY A 662 7.51 8.57 -41.20
C GLY A 662 6.07 8.81 -41.66
N GLY A 663 5.54 7.93 -42.51
CA GLY A 663 4.14 7.99 -42.96
C GLY A 663 3.12 7.82 -41.84
N ILE A 664 3.38 6.93 -40.88
CA ILE A 664 2.56 6.77 -39.66
C ILE A 664 2.62 8.05 -38.83
N GLY A 665 3.83 8.59 -38.61
CA GLY A 665 4.06 9.83 -37.87
C GLY A 665 3.27 11.00 -38.42
N LYS A 666 3.35 11.24 -39.74
CA LYS A 666 2.66 12.35 -40.42
C LYS A 666 1.14 12.26 -40.35
N THR A 667 0.60 11.05 -40.30
CA THR A 667 -0.86 10.84 -40.17
C THR A 667 -1.35 11.23 -38.77
N ILE A 668 -0.51 11.02 -37.75
CA ILE A 668 -0.86 11.25 -36.34
C ILE A 668 -0.47 12.68 -35.90
N SER A 669 0.53 13.29 -36.52
CA SER A 669 1.15 14.54 -36.05
C SER A 669 0.22 15.74 -35.97
N PHE A 670 -0.81 15.77 -36.83
CA PHE A 670 -1.87 16.79 -36.76
C PHE A 670 -2.55 16.84 -35.38
N VAL A 671 -2.68 15.69 -34.70
CA VAL A 671 -3.29 15.63 -33.37
C VAL A 671 -2.40 16.32 -32.33
N PHE A 672 -1.08 16.28 -32.49
CA PHE A 672 -0.11 16.80 -31.52
C PHE A 672 0.36 18.23 -31.81
N THR A 673 0.03 18.79 -32.98
CA THR A 673 0.33 20.20 -33.31
C THR A 673 -0.21 21.19 -32.25
N PRO A 674 -1.45 21.07 -31.74
CA PRO A 674 -1.99 22.03 -30.76
C PRO A 674 -1.29 22.04 -29.39
N ILE A 675 -0.50 21.01 -29.07
CA ILE A 675 0.27 20.91 -27.82
C ILE A 675 1.76 21.25 -28.01
N GLY A 676 2.16 21.68 -29.22
CA GLY A 676 3.54 22.06 -29.54
C GLY A 676 4.45 20.91 -29.98
N ALA A 677 3.92 19.72 -30.22
CA ALA A 677 4.68 18.53 -30.66
C ALA A 677 4.20 18.05 -32.05
N GLY A 678 4.08 18.99 -32.99
CA GLY A 678 3.48 18.75 -34.32
C GLY A 678 4.39 18.06 -35.33
N ASP A 679 5.63 17.76 -34.96
CA ASP A 679 6.57 17.02 -35.78
C ASP A 679 6.24 15.51 -35.79
N TRP A 680 6.62 14.85 -36.87
CA TRP A 680 6.27 13.45 -37.08
C TRP A 680 7.14 12.53 -36.19
N GLN A 681 8.39 12.92 -35.88
CA GLN A 681 9.30 12.17 -35.00
C GLN A 681 8.73 12.03 -33.59
N SER A 682 8.20 13.11 -33.02
CA SER A 682 7.54 13.13 -31.71
C SER A 682 6.29 12.27 -31.69
N SER A 683 5.51 12.33 -32.76
CA SER A 683 4.27 11.56 -32.90
C SER A 683 4.55 10.06 -32.93
N VAL A 684 5.57 9.65 -33.70
CA VAL A 684 6.07 8.27 -33.73
C VAL A 684 6.60 7.85 -32.37
N SER A 685 7.42 8.69 -31.74
CA SER A 685 8.06 8.38 -30.48
C SER A 685 7.03 8.19 -29.35
N LEU A 686 5.97 9.02 -29.30
CA LEU A 686 4.86 8.85 -28.36
C LEU A 686 4.04 7.58 -28.62
N PHE A 687 3.85 7.22 -29.90
CA PHE A 687 3.15 5.98 -30.27
C PHE A 687 3.89 4.74 -29.78
N PHE A 688 5.20 4.64 -30.03
CA PHE A 688 6.01 3.54 -29.50
C PHE A 688 6.21 3.63 -27.99
N GLY A 689 6.21 4.86 -27.44
CA GLY A 689 6.20 5.14 -26.00
C GLY A 689 5.02 4.53 -25.23
N PHE A 690 3.87 4.34 -25.90
CA PHE A 690 2.73 3.63 -25.30
C PHE A 690 3.07 2.17 -24.97
N LEU A 691 3.94 1.55 -25.77
CA LEU A 691 4.35 0.17 -25.54
C LEU A 691 5.31 0.08 -24.34
N ALA A 692 6.32 0.95 -24.32
CA ALA A 692 7.29 1.12 -23.22
C ALA A 692 7.79 2.57 -23.20
N LYS A 693 7.86 3.20 -22.02
CA LYS A 693 8.07 4.66 -21.90
C LYS A 693 9.50 5.07 -22.24
N GLU A 694 10.44 4.24 -21.86
CA GLU A 694 11.86 4.34 -22.14
C GLU A 694 12.18 4.31 -23.64
N VAL A 695 11.31 3.69 -24.46
CA VAL A 695 11.49 3.60 -25.92
C VAL A 695 11.37 4.97 -26.60
N VAL A 696 10.74 5.96 -25.97
CA VAL A 696 10.63 7.32 -26.53
C VAL A 696 12.01 7.91 -26.84
N VAL A 697 12.99 7.73 -25.95
CA VAL A 697 14.35 8.24 -26.13
C VAL A 697 15.06 7.46 -27.25
N GLY A 698 14.99 6.12 -27.21
CA GLY A 698 15.60 5.28 -28.24
C GLY A 698 15.02 5.54 -29.64
N SER A 699 13.69 5.73 -29.75
CA SER A 699 13.06 6.07 -31.02
C SER A 699 13.47 7.46 -31.50
N MET A 700 13.60 8.46 -30.62
CA MET A 700 14.09 9.77 -31.02
C MET A 700 15.54 9.70 -31.52
N GLY A 701 16.44 8.99 -30.84
CA GLY A 701 17.82 8.79 -31.30
C GLY A 701 17.89 8.20 -32.72
N VAL A 702 17.10 7.15 -32.96
CA VAL A 702 17.00 6.50 -34.28
C VAL A 702 16.43 7.44 -35.35
N LEU A 703 15.36 8.17 -35.04
CA LEU A 703 14.64 9.00 -36.02
C LEU A 703 15.35 10.32 -36.35
N TYR A 704 16.16 10.84 -35.44
CA TYR A 704 17.03 11.99 -35.72
C TYR A 704 18.34 11.58 -36.41
N GLY A 705 18.62 10.27 -36.52
CA GLY A 705 19.78 9.75 -37.24
C GLY A 705 21.12 10.03 -36.53
N ILE A 706 21.10 10.12 -35.20
CA ILE A 706 22.27 10.52 -34.41
C ILE A 706 22.63 9.43 -33.40
N ASN A 707 23.88 8.97 -33.47
CA ASN A 707 24.48 8.07 -32.50
C ASN A 707 25.22 8.91 -31.44
N GLY A 708 24.61 9.09 -30.26
CA GLY A 708 25.20 9.78 -29.10
C GLY A 708 24.32 10.88 -28.50
N GLU A 709 24.43 11.09 -27.18
CA GLU A 709 23.58 12.03 -26.42
C GLU A 709 23.76 13.50 -26.83
N THR A 710 24.98 13.91 -27.20
CA THR A 710 25.32 15.30 -27.54
C THR A 710 24.65 15.76 -28.83
N GLY A 711 24.67 14.94 -29.90
CA GLY A 711 24.00 15.31 -31.15
C GLY A 711 22.47 15.25 -31.05
N LEU A 712 21.91 14.33 -30.26
CA LEU A 712 20.46 14.25 -30.04
C LEU A 712 19.94 15.53 -29.36
N THR A 713 20.73 16.08 -28.45
CA THR A 713 20.42 17.34 -27.76
C THR A 713 20.30 18.52 -28.75
N GLU A 714 21.24 18.66 -29.68
CA GLU A 714 21.21 19.70 -30.72
C GLU A 714 20.02 19.54 -31.68
N ALA A 715 19.73 18.30 -32.11
CA ALA A 715 18.60 18.02 -32.98
C ALA A 715 17.27 18.38 -32.32
N LEU A 716 17.11 18.07 -31.03
CA LEU A 716 15.93 18.46 -30.25
C LEU A 716 15.80 19.98 -30.17
N GLN A 717 16.87 20.71 -29.86
CA GLN A 717 16.88 22.17 -29.77
C GLN A 717 16.48 22.87 -31.09
N SER A 718 16.72 22.23 -32.23
CA SER A 718 16.27 22.74 -33.53
C SER A 718 14.77 22.57 -33.81
N THR A 719 14.14 21.61 -33.13
CA THR A 719 12.73 21.21 -33.38
C THR A 719 11.77 21.78 -32.33
N PHE A 720 12.20 21.81 -31.05
CA PHE A 720 11.38 22.24 -29.93
C PHE A 720 11.82 23.61 -29.40
N THR A 721 10.85 24.40 -28.94
CA THR A 721 11.07 25.51 -27.99
C THR A 721 11.01 24.98 -26.54
N PRO A 722 11.60 25.67 -25.55
CA PRO A 722 11.48 25.27 -24.14
C PRO A 722 10.02 25.09 -23.67
N LEU A 723 9.10 25.93 -24.15
CA LEU A 723 7.67 25.80 -23.84
C LEU A 723 7.07 24.52 -24.43
N SER A 724 7.36 24.23 -25.71
CA SER A 724 6.88 22.99 -26.35
C SER A 724 7.52 21.74 -25.75
N ALA A 725 8.80 21.80 -25.37
CA ALA A 725 9.51 20.73 -24.65
C ALA A 725 8.84 20.43 -23.32
N TYR A 726 8.52 21.46 -22.51
CA TYR A 726 7.82 21.25 -21.25
C TYR A 726 6.39 20.70 -21.46
N ALA A 727 5.65 21.19 -22.45
CA ALA A 727 4.34 20.65 -22.79
C ALA A 727 4.40 19.17 -23.23
N PHE A 728 5.43 18.80 -24.00
CA PHE A 728 5.71 17.42 -24.37
C PHE A 728 6.00 16.55 -23.13
N LEU A 729 6.83 17.03 -22.19
CA LEU A 729 7.09 16.34 -20.93
C LEU A 729 5.83 16.13 -20.09
N VAL A 730 4.94 17.14 -20.02
CA VAL A 730 3.64 17.04 -19.35
C VAL A 730 2.74 15.99 -20.02
N PHE A 731 2.75 15.92 -21.36
CA PHE A 731 2.03 14.86 -22.07
C PHE A 731 2.60 13.48 -21.72
N VAL A 732 3.93 13.31 -21.77
CA VAL A 732 4.63 12.05 -21.44
C VAL A 732 4.35 11.60 -19.99
N LEU A 733 4.27 12.56 -19.06
CA LEU A 733 3.92 12.34 -17.66
C LEU A 733 2.51 11.77 -17.49
N LEU A 734 1.51 12.21 -18.25
CA LEU A 734 0.11 11.93 -17.94
C LEU A 734 -0.55 10.91 -18.89
N TYR A 735 0.00 10.68 -20.09
CA TYR A 735 -0.67 9.86 -21.10
C TYR A 735 -0.70 8.36 -20.77
N ALA A 736 -1.44 7.61 -21.59
CA ALA A 736 -1.69 6.16 -21.47
C ALA A 736 -0.59 5.37 -20.77
N PRO A 737 -0.90 4.55 -19.73
CA PRO A 737 0.11 3.71 -19.09
C PRO A 737 0.74 2.73 -20.10
N CYS A 738 1.96 2.25 -19.81
CA CYS A 738 2.64 1.31 -20.70
C CYS A 738 1.82 0.03 -20.93
N MET A 739 2.06 -0.69 -22.02
CA MET A 739 1.30 -1.89 -22.38
C MET A 739 1.28 -2.94 -21.25
N VAL A 740 2.39 -3.11 -20.52
CA VAL A 740 2.46 -4.04 -19.38
C VAL A 740 1.53 -3.60 -18.24
N ALA A 741 1.45 -2.30 -17.96
CA ALA A 741 0.52 -1.76 -16.98
C ALA A 741 -0.93 -1.93 -17.45
N VAL A 742 -1.26 -1.66 -18.72
CA VAL A 742 -2.60 -1.91 -19.30
C VAL A 742 -3.00 -3.39 -19.18
N ALA A 743 -2.08 -4.31 -19.50
CA ALA A 743 -2.31 -5.75 -19.35
C ALA A 743 -2.56 -6.15 -17.88
N THR A 744 -1.91 -5.46 -16.94
CA THR A 744 -2.11 -5.66 -15.50
C THR A 744 -3.47 -5.10 -15.06
N ILE A 745 -3.87 -3.90 -15.51
CA ILE A 745 -5.22 -3.34 -15.27
C ILE A 745 -6.29 -4.31 -15.78
N LYS A 746 -6.12 -4.84 -17.00
CA LYS A 746 -7.01 -5.85 -17.58
C LYS A 746 -7.12 -7.08 -16.68
N ARG A 747 -6.01 -7.55 -16.12
CA ARG A 747 -5.96 -8.74 -15.26
C ARG A 747 -6.65 -8.51 -13.91
N GLU A 748 -6.53 -7.29 -13.36
CA GLU A 748 -7.08 -6.98 -12.03
C GLU A 748 -8.56 -6.59 -12.08
N ILE A 749 -9.00 -5.81 -13.08
CA ILE A 749 -10.36 -5.22 -13.13
C ILE A 749 -11.05 -5.37 -14.50
N GLY A 750 -10.45 -6.06 -15.47
CA GLY A 750 -11.09 -6.40 -16.76
C GLY A 750 -10.88 -5.40 -17.90
N TRP A 751 -11.28 -5.81 -19.12
CA TRP A 751 -11.04 -5.05 -20.36
C TRP A 751 -11.73 -3.69 -20.42
N LYS A 752 -12.95 -3.58 -19.89
CA LYS A 752 -13.71 -2.33 -19.87
C LYS A 752 -12.91 -1.20 -19.21
N TRP A 753 -12.31 -1.50 -18.06
CA TRP A 753 -11.52 -0.55 -17.29
C TRP A 753 -10.12 -0.33 -17.88
N ALA A 754 -9.50 -1.35 -18.48
CA ALA A 754 -8.22 -1.20 -19.16
C ALA A 754 -8.34 -0.25 -20.37
N ILE A 755 -9.38 -0.40 -21.18
CA ILE A 755 -9.65 0.48 -22.32
C ILE A 755 -9.98 1.89 -21.83
N PHE A 756 -10.85 2.00 -20.82
CA PHE A 756 -11.15 3.29 -20.19
C PHE A 756 -9.87 3.98 -19.71
N ALA A 757 -8.97 3.25 -19.04
CA ALA A 757 -7.68 3.74 -18.56
C ALA A 757 -6.84 4.39 -19.65
N VAL A 758 -6.65 3.71 -20.78
CA VAL A 758 -5.89 4.24 -21.91
C VAL A 758 -6.50 5.54 -22.43
N PHE A 759 -7.83 5.60 -22.60
CA PHE A 759 -8.48 6.77 -23.19
C PHE A 759 -8.53 7.96 -22.23
N TYR A 760 -8.93 7.78 -20.97
CA TYR A 760 -9.07 8.95 -20.09
C TYR A 760 -7.70 9.52 -19.70
N THR A 761 -6.67 8.71 -19.45
CA THR A 761 -5.35 9.26 -19.09
C THR A 761 -4.78 10.06 -20.27
N THR A 762 -4.96 9.56 -21.50
CA THR A 762 -4.53 10.28 -22.72
C THR A 762 -5.32 11.57 -22.93
N ALA A 763 -6.63 11.55 -22.69
CA ALA A 763 -7.45 12.77 -22.76
C ALA A 763 -7.02 13.81 -21.71
N VAL A 764 -6.78 13.38 -20.47
CA VAL A 764 -6.27 14.25 -19.40
C VAL A 764 -4.90 14.81 -19.77
N ALA A 765 -3.99 13.97 -20.24
CA ALA A 765 -2.66 14.40 -20.68
C ALA A 765 -2.72 15.46 -21.79
N TYR A 766 -3.59 15.23 -22.78
CA TYR A 766 -3.80 16.15 -23.89
C TYR A 766 -4.33 17.50 -23.42
N ILE A 767 -5.36 17.50 -22.55
CA ILE A 767 -5.95 18.73 -22.01
C ILE A 767 -4.91 19.51 -21.19
N VAL A 768 -4.17 18.85 -20.31
CA VAL A 768 -3.18 19.53 -19.46
C VAL A 768 -2.01 20.06 -20.29
N ALA A 769 -1.49 19.28 -21.25
CA ALA A 769 -0.44 19.74 -22.16
C ALA A 769 -0.89 20.92 -23.03
N LEU A 770 -2.14 20.90 -23.52
CA LEU A 770 -2.73 21.99 -24.29
C LEU A 770 -2.85 23.26 -23.45
N ILE A 771 -3.31 23.16 -22.20
CA ILE A 771 -3.37 24.29 -21.27
C ILE A 771 -1.98 24.88 -21.05
N VAL A 772 -0.96 24.04 -20.86
CA VAL A 772 0.42 24.48 -20.64
C VAL A 772 0.97 25.20 -21.87
N TYR A 773 0.83 24.61 -23.06
CA TYR A 773 1.38 25.18 -24.29
C TYR A 773 0.64 26.46 -24.73
N GLN A 774 -0.68 26.39 -24.86
CA GLN A 774 -1.49 27.54 -25.29
C GLN A 774 -1.53 28.64 -24.24
N GLY A 775 -1.59 28.27 -22.96
CA GLY A 775 -1.49 29.22 -21.86
C GLY A 775 -0.13 29.92 -21.81
N GLY A 776 0.96 29.18 -22.03
CA GLY A 776 2.30 29.74 -22.14
C GLY A 776 2.44 30.73 -23.31
N LEU A 777 1.90 30.39 -24.48
CA LEU A 777 1.86 31.28 -25.63
C LEU A 777 1.09 32.58 -25.35
N LEU A 778 -0.06 32.48 -24.67
CA LEU A 778 -0.87 33.64 -24.27
C LEU A 778 -0.15 34.58 -23.30
N ILE A 779 0.75 34.04 -22.46
CA ILE A 779 1.54 34.80 -21.49
C ILE A 779 2.85 35.31 -22.11
N GLY A 780 3.14 34.96 -23.36
CA GLY A 780 4.33 35.41 -24.10
C GLY A 780 5.60 34.61 -23.80
N LEU A 781 5.47 33.34 -23.38
CA LEU A 781 6.58 32.43 -23.07
C LEU A 781 7.02 31.56 -24.25
N GLY A 782 6.47 31.77 -25.45
CA GLY A 782 6.67 30.90 -26.61
C GLY A 782 7.32 31.56 -27.80
#